data_AF-A0AAV0PPY5-F1
#
_entry.id   AF-A0AAV0PPY5-F1
#
_cell.length_a   1.000
_cell.length_b   1.000
_cell.length_c   1.000
_cell.angle_alpha   90.00
_cell.angle_beta   90.00
_cell.angle_gamma   90.00
#
_symmetry.space_group_name_H-M   'P 1'
#
loop_
_entity.id
_entity.type
_entity.pdbx_description
1 polymer ?
#
loop_
_entity_poly.entity_id
_entity_poly.type
_entity_poly.pdbx_seq_one_letter_code
_entity_poly.pdbx_strand_id
1 'polypeptide(L)'
;MFCYEFHNIYFFFFAACFKLTSCPPNTANQNLHAYGIILIVILTTSLLIIVNCSDQALSTRERRAAKRREDAAKHARETAQARHRWKAAQDLSKIRQIGLQEQISRTFSRKKSSKQGGAMESMDKSQTSNDGSKDLTNMVRSIDDDPHGHDGFHMKIGDKNIKKHAPKGKQLHTHSQIFKYAYGQLEKEKAMEEDHSNMTFSGVISMATDTDVRSRPVIEVAFKDLTLTLKGKKKHLLRCVTGKLMPGRVSAVMGPSGAGKTTFLSALLGKATGCTRTGSILINGKNESILCYKKIVGFVPQDDTVHGNLTVEENLRFNARCRLSADMPKADKVLVIERVIESLGLQAVRDSLVGTVEKRGISGGQRKRVNVGIEMVMEPSLLILDEPTTGLDSSSSQLLLKALRREALEGVNICMVIHQPSYAMFKMFDDFILLAKGGLTVYHGPTKKVEEYFSGIGIVVPDRVTPPDHYIDILEGIIKPSNNMTHEELPVRWMLHNGYPVPPDMLELCDQIAKGSSEKTQMGDDTDDHHGVVEEHSFAGELWQDVRCHVELHKDQVHLNFLQSKDLSNRRNPSILRQYRYYLGRVTKQRLREARLQAADLLILLLAGACLGTLAKVDDETFGSTGYTYTVIAVSLLCMISALRSFSLDKLHYMRESASGISSLAYFLSKDTLDLFNTILKPLVYLSMFYFFNSPRSTFEDNYVVLLCLVYCVTGLAYIFAIYLEPSSAQLCSVLVPVVLTLVATQEEQTGLVKYLGRLCFPKWAMEAFIIANAERYSGVWLLTRCASLRQSNYALSHWSLSLSLLILTGVISRFVAYFLLITFQKK
;
A
#
# COMPACT_ATOMS: atom_id res chain seq x y z
N MET A 1 -0.34 22.53 8.98
CA MET A 1 -1.13 23.38 9.89
C MET A 1 -0.88 23.00 11.34
N PHE A 2 -1.14 21.78 11.84
CA PHE A 2 -0.75 21.44 13.22
C PHE A 2 0.77 21.40 13.45
N CYS A 3 1.59 20.89 12.52
CA CYS A 3 3.06 21.05 12.63
C CYS A 3 3.52 22.51 12.47
N TYR A 4 2.73 23.36 11.82
CA TYR A 4 3.06 24.78 11.61
C TYR A 4 2.61 25.64 12.80
N GLU A 5 1.51 25.26 13.45
CA GLU A 5 1.03 25.82 14.72
C GLU A 5 1.83 25.27 15.90
N PHE A 6 2.24 24.00 15.90
CA PHE A 6 3.21 23.47 16.88
C PHE A 6 4.56 24.13 16.72
N HIS A 7 5.04 24.29 15.48
CA HIS A 7 6.28 25.02 15.22
C HIS A 7 6.14 26.47 15.66
N ASN A 8 5.07 27.19 15.29
CA ASN A 8 4.90 28.57 15.74
C ASN A 8 4.68 28.69 17.26
N ILE A 9 3.93 27.80 17.92
CA ILE A 9 3.73 27.87 19.37
C ILE A 9 5.05 27.55 20.09
N TYR A 10 5.75 26.46 19.73
CA TYR A 10 7.04 26.17 20.36
C TYR A 10 8.09 27.23 20.02
N PHE A 11 8.24 27.62 18.76
CA PHE A 11 9.26 28.58 18.29
C PHE A 11 9.01 30.02 18.77
N PHE A 12 7.75 30.48 18.84
CA PHE A 12 7.42 31.83 19.32
C PHE A 12 7.56 31.94 20.85
N PHE A 13 7.25 30.86 21.60
CA PHE A 13 7.56 30.80 23.03
C PHE A 13 9.07 30.59 23.30
N PHE A 14 9.80 29.90 22.42
CA PHE A 14 11.25 29.69 22.55
C PHE A 14 12.08 30.92 22.20
N ALA A 15 11.71 31.69 21.17
CA ALA A 15 12.39 32.93 20.82
C ALA A 15 12.36 33.94 21.97
N ALA A 16 11.29 33.92 22.78
CA ALA A 16 11.21 34.69 24.02
C ALA A 16 12.17 34.15 25.12
N CYS A 17 12.29 32.83 25.29
CA CYS A 17 13.28 32.22 26.20
C CYS A 17 14.75 32.44 25.77
N PHE A 18 15.03 32.44 24.46
CA PHE A 18 16.36 32.66 23.90
C PHE A 18 16.82 34.10 24.10
N LYS A 19 15.90 35.07 24.01
CA LYS A 19 16.16 36.48 24.31
C LYS A 19 16.38 36.77 25.80
N LEU A 20 15.96 35.85 26.68
CA LEU A 20 16.05 35.96 28.15
C LEU A 20 17.27 35.22 28.74
N THR A 21 18.03 34.48 27.94
CA THR A 21 19.23 33.72 28.36
C THR A 21 20.56 34.43 28.07
N SER A 22 20.54 35.58 27.38
CA SER A 22 21.71 36.43 27.18
C SER A 22 21.86 37.43 28.34
N CYS A 23 22.77 37.14 29.28
CA CYS A 23 23.23 38.12 30.28
C CYS A 23 24.61 38.71 29.89
N PRO A 24 24.90 39.96 30.31
CA PRO A 24 26.18 40.62 30.05
C PRO A 24 27.36 39.87 30.69
N PRO A 25 28.59 40.02 30.14
CA PRO A 25 29.73 39.12 30.37
C PRO A 25 30.32 39.08 31.79
N ASN A 26 29.73 39.73 32.80
CA ASN A 26 30.34 39.95 34.13
C ASN A 26 29.49 39.57 35.37
N THR A 27 28.40 38.80 35.23
CA THR A 27 27.59 38.38 36.40
C THR A 27 27.91 36.96 36.87
N ALA A 28 28.21 36.79 38.17
CA ALA A 28 28.70 35.55 38.77
C ALA A 28 27.61 34.50 39.11
N ASN A 29 26.34 34.89 39.25
CA ASN A 29 25.23 33.95 39.51
C ASN A 29 24.11 34.15 38.49
N GLN A 30 23.88 33.15 37.65
CA GLN A 30 22.69 33.05 36.82
C GLN A 30 21.51 32.63 37.71
N ASN A 31 20.35 33.29 37.60
CA ASN A 31 19.08 32.76 38.14
C ASN A 31 18.60 31.53 37.34
N LEU A 32 19.51 30.64 36.95
CA LEU A 32 19.29 29.48 36.09
C LEU A 32 18.31 28.48 36.70
N HIS A 33 18.27 28.39 38.04
CA HIS A 33 17.33 27.52 38.76
C HIS A 33 15.87 27.96 38.62
N ALA A 34 15.58 29.26 38.64
CA ALA A 34 14.21 29.76 38.45
C ALA A 34 13.72 29.51 37.00
N TYR A 35 14.59 29.72 36.01
CA TYR A 35 14.28 29.48 34.60
C TYR A 35 14.16 27.99 34.27
N GLY A 36 15.01 27.14 34.86
CA GLY A 36 14.91 25.69 34.73
C GLY A 36 13.61 25.14 35.33
N ILE A 37 13.21 25.58 36.52
CA ILE A 37 11.91 25.17 37.12
C ILE A 37 10.73 25.57 36.21
N ILE A 38 10.74 26.80 35.67
CA ILE A 38 9.70 27.26 34.73
C ILE A 38 9.68 26.38 33.48
N LEU A 39 10.84 26.05 32.92
CA LEU A 39 10.97 25.24 31.71
C LEU A 39 10.58 23.78 31.94
N ILE A 40 10.86 23.23 33.13
CA ILE A 40 10.42 21.89 33.56
C ILE A 40 8.90 21.85 33.74
N VAL A 41 8.31 22.83 34.41
CA VAL A 41 6.86 22.94 34.57
C VAL A 41 6.19 23.11 33.21
N ILE A 42 6.75 23.90 32.30
CA ILE A 42 6.24 24.06 30.93
C ILE A 42 6.38 22.75 30.13
N LEU A 43 7.52 22.05 30.21
CA LEU A 43 7.73 20.80 29.50
C LEU A 43 6.81 19.68 30.01
N THR A 44 6.64 19.56 31.33
CA THR A 44 5.77 18.55 31.95
C THR A 44 4.28 18.84 31.73
N THR A 45 3.85 20.10 31.84
CA THR A 45 2.47 20.51 31.53
C THR A 45 2.17 20.38 30.04
N SER A 46 3.10 20.76 29.15
CA SER A 46 2.93 20.56 27.71
C SER A 46 2.90 19.09 27.33
N LEU A 47 3.71 18.22 27.95
CA LEU A 47 3.65 16.76 27.72
C LEU A 47 2.30 16.18 28.16
N LEU A 48 1.78 16.60 29.32
CA LEU A 48 0.46 16.19 29.82
C LEU A 48 -0.70 16.70 28.94
N ILE A 49 -0.62 17.96 28.49
CA ILE A 49 -1.57 18.53 27.53
C ILE A 49 -1.49 17.78 26.20
N ILE A 50 -0.30 17.45 25.72
CA ILE A 50 -0.13 16.68 24.48
C ILE A 50 -0.80 15.30 24.62
N VAL A 51 -0.55 14.57 25.71
CA VAL A 51 -1.10 13.22 25.90
C VAL A 51 -2.62 13.24 26.08
N ASN A 52 -3.18 14.19 26.85
CA ASN A 52 -4.62 14.26 27.09
C ASN A 52 -5.39 14.92 25.96
N CYS A 53 -4.86 16.00 25.38
CA CYS A 53 -5.53 16.71 24.29
C CYS A 53 -5.29 16.07 22.92
N SER A 54 -4.27 15.23 22.70
CA SER A 54 -4.07 14.59 21.39
C SER A 54 -5.27 13.73 21.01
N ASP A 55 -5.75 12.88 21.91
CA ASP A 55 -6.83 11.93 21.62
C ASP A 55 -8.17 12.68 21.39
N GLN A 56 -8.42 13.74 22.17
CA GLN A 56 -9.61 14.57 22.05
C GLN A 56 -9.57 15.50 20.81
N ALA A 57 -8.40 16.06 20.49
CA ALA A 57 -8.21 16.87 19.29
C ALA A 57 -8.25 16.01 18.01
N LEU A 58 -7.74 14.78 18.05
CA LEU A 58 -7.79 13.85 16.93
C LEU A 58 -9.24 13.44 16.65
N SER A 59 -9.97 13.01 17.67
CA SER A 59 -11.38 12.57 17.53
C SER A 59 -12.31 13.69 17.05
N THR A 60 -12.14 14.92 17.56
CA THR A 60 -12.94 16.08 17.09
C THR A 60 -12.61 16.45 15.64
N ARG A 61 -11.33 16.38 15.23
CA ARG A 61 -10.93 16.58 13.84
C ARG A 61 -11.43 15.49 12.93
N GLU A 62 -11.42 14.24 13.38
CA GLU A 62 -11.94 13.11 12.62
C GLU A 62 -13.43 13.26 12.36
N ARG A 63 -14.23 13.63 13.36
CA ARG A 63 -15.65 13.93 13.18
C ARG A 63 -15.88 15.06 12.17
N ARG A 64 -15.13 16.16 12.26
CA ARG A 64 -15.22 17.27 11.28
C ARG A 64 -14.77 16.85 9.88
N ALA A 65 -13.73 16.02 9.80
CA ALA A 65 -13.21 15.53 8.53
C ALA A 65 -14.17 14.54 7.88
N ALA A 66 -14.78 13.62 8.65
CA ALA A 66 -15.79 12.68 8.17
C ALA A 66 -16.97 13.44 7.55
N LYS A 67 -17.51 14.45 8.25
CA LYS A 67 -18.60 15.29 7.72
C LYS A 67 -18.22 15.99 6.41
N ARG A 68 -17.05 16.63 6.35
CA ARG A 68 -16.54 17.24 5.09
C ARG A 68 -16.35 16.23 3.96
N ARG A 69 -16.07 14.96 4.29
CA ARG A 69 -15.89 13.91 3.28
C ARG A 69 -17.24 13.41 2.77
N GLU A 70 -18.23 13.25 3.63
CA GLU A 70 -19.60 12.96 3.21
C GLU A 70 -20.12 14.07 2.29
N ASP A 71 -19.89 15.33 2.65
CA ASP A 71 -20.24 16.47 1.81
C ASP A 71 -19.49 16.41 0.45
N ALA A 72 -18.20 16.06 0.45
CA ALA A 72 -17.42 15.91 -0.77
C ALA A 72 -17.87 14.72 -1.64
N ALA A 73 -18.26 13.59 -1.02
CA ALA A 73 -18.79 12.42 -1.71
C ALA A 73 -20.17 12.72 -2.30
N LYS A 74 -21.03 13.43 -1.56
CA LYS A 74 -22.33 13.91 -2.04
C LYS A 74 -22.16 14.85 -3.23
N HIS A 75 -21.29 15.86 -3.11
CA HIS A 75 -20.96 16.77 -4.21
C HIS A 75 -20.37 16.02 -5.42
N ALA A 76 -19.50 15.03 -5.20
CA ALA A 76 -18.95 14.20 -6.27
C ALA A 76 -20.05 13.38 -6.98
N ARG A 77 -21.02 12.85 -6.24
CA ARG A 77 -22.18 12.13 -6.81
C ARG A 77 -23.08 13.07 -7.60
N GLU A 78 -23.39 14.24 -7.05
CA GLU A 78 -24.19 15.27 -7.73
C GLU A 78 -23.54 15.73 -9.04
N THR A 79 -22.23 16.02 -9.01
CA THR A 79 -21.48 16.40 -10.22
C THR A 79 -21.40 15.27 -11.25
N ALA A 80 -21.22 14.02 -10.83
CA ALA A 80 -21.25 12.89 -11.75
C ALA A 80 -22.64 12.66 -12.36
N GLN A 81 -23.70 12.79 -11.57
CA GLN A 81 -25.08 12.71 -12.06
C GLN A 81 -25.40 13.83 -13.04
N ALA A 82 -24.98 15.06 -12.76
CA ALA A 82 -25.12 16.20 -13.67
C ALA A 82 -24.40 15.92 -15.01
N ARG A 83 -23.15 15.42 -14.96
CA ARG A 83 -22.40 15.01 -16.16
C ARG A 83 -23.10 13.89 -16.93
N HIS A 84 -23.67 12.90 -16.25
CA HIS A 84 -24.39 11.81 -16.91
C HIS A 84 -25.68 12.29 -17.58
N ARG A 85 -26.44 13.16 -16.91
CA ARG A 85 -27.63 13.80 -17.49
C ARG A 85 -27.28 14.63 -18.72
N TRP A 86 -26.19 15.38 -18.64
CA TRP A 86 -25.67 16.15 -19.76
C TRP A 86 -25.28 15.25 -20.94
N LYS A 87 -24.53 14.16 -20.68
CA LYS A 87 -24.19 13.16 -21.72
C LYS A 87 -25.43 12.55 -22.36
N ALA A 88 -26.39 12.10 -21.56
CA ALA A 88 -27.63 11.53 -22.08
C ALA A 88 -28.42 12.55 -22.93
N ALA A 89 -28.46 13.82 -22.51
CA ALA A 89 -29.07 14.89 -23.28
C ALA A 89 -28.33 15.15 -24.61
N GLN A 90 -26.99 15.08 -24.60
CA GLN A 90 -26.16 15.23 -25.79
C GLN A 90 -26.31 14.05 -26.76
N ASP A 91 -26.41 12.82 -26.27
CA ASP A 91 -26.65 11.65 -27.11
C ASP A 91 -28.07 11.68 -27.71
N LEU A 92 -29.06 12.12 -26.93
CA LEU A 92 -30.42 12.35 -27.43
C LEU A 92 -30.46 13.45 -28.50
N SER A 93 -29.70 14.54 -28.35
CA SER A 93 -29.63 15.60 -29.36
C SER A 93 -28.93 15.14 -30.64
N LYS A 94 -27.86 14.33 -30.53
CA LYS A 94 -27.22 13.68 -31.69
C LYS A 94 -28.18 12.76 -32.45
N ILE A 95 -28.90 11.89 -31.73
CA ILE A 95 -29.92 11.00 -32.34
C ILE A 95 -30.99 11.83 -33.06
N ARG A 96 -31.44 12.94 -32.43
CA ARG A 96 -32.44 13.84 -33.02
C ARG A 96 -31.92 14.55 -34.27
N GLN A 97 -30.65 14.97 -34.28
CA GLN A 97 -30.00 15.56 -35.46
C GLN A 97 -29.84 14.56 -36.62
N ILE A 98 -29.42 13.33 -36.33
CA ILE A 98 -29.30 12.25 -37.34
C ILE A 98 -30.68 11.91 -37.90
N GLY A 99 -31.70 11.80 -37.05
CA GLY A 99 -33.09 11.59 -37.48
C GLY A 99 -33.64 12.74 -38.32
N LEU A 100 -33.29 14.00 -38.00
CA LEU A 100 -33.66 15.16 -38.81
C LEU A 100 -32.96 15.15 -40.17
N GLN A 101 -31.67 14.77 -40.22
CA GLN A 101 -30.90 14.66 -41.44
C GLN A 101 -31.42 13.53 -42.36
N GLU A 102 -31.87 12.41 -41.78
CA GLU A 102 -32.57 11.34 -42.51
C GLU A 102 -33.97 11.75 -42.98
N GLN A 103 -34.71 12.56 -42.21
CA GLN A 103 -35.98 13.11 -42.68
C GLN A 103 -35.77 14.11 -43.83
N ILE A 104 -34.76 14.98 -43.74
CA ILE A 104 -34.44 15.94 -44.81
C ILE A 104 -33.99 15.19 -46.07
N SER A 105 -33.14 14.16 -45.95
CA SER A 105 -32.72 13.36 -47.11
C SER A 105 -33.87 12.57 -47.76
N ARG A 106 -34.83 12.06 -46.97
CA ARG A 106 -36.07 11.46 -47.49
C ARG A 106 -37.01 12.45 -48.15
N THR A 107 -37.06 13.70 -47.66
CA THR A 107 -37.93 14.75 -48.21
C THR A 107 -37.40 15.28 -49.54
N PHE A 108 -36.07 15.31 -49.73
CA PHE A 108 -35.44 15.68 -51.01
C PHE A 108 -35.36 14.53 -52.04
N SER A 109 -35.62 13.28 -51.64
CA SER A 109 -35.57 12.10 -52.53
C SER A 109 -36.90 11.75 -53.22
N ARG A 110 -38.01 12.46 -52.97
CA ARG A 110 -39.31 12.18 -53.62
C ARG A 110 -39.61 13.13 -54.78
N LYS A 111 -39.07 12.81 -55.97
CA LYS A 111 -39.62 13.27 -57.26
C LYS A 111 -39.44 12.25 -58.38
N LYS A 112 -40.25 11.18 -58.39
CA LYS A 112 -40.85 10.49 -59.56
C LYS A 112 -41.33 9.08 -59.16
N SER A 113 -42.65 8.86 -59.15
CA SER A 113 -43.34 7.95 -60.10
C SER A 113 -44.80 7.77 -59.70
N SER A 114 -45.60 7.48 -60.72
CA SER A 114 -47.07 7.52 -60.80
C SER A 114 -47.71 6.13 -60.61
N LYS A 115 -48.89 6.11 -59.98
CA LYS A 115 -50.12 5.26 -60.14
C LYS A 115 -50.08 3.72 -60.19
N GLN A 116 -51.26 3.18 -59.77
CA GLN A 116 -51.83 1.82 -59.79
C GLN A 116 -51.39 0.91 -58.62
N GLY A 117 -52.24 0.20 -57.88
CA GLY A 117 -53.69 -0.06 -57.90
C GLY A 117 -53.94 -1.47 -57.32
N GLY A 118 -54.93 -1.66 -56.43
CA GLY A 118 -55.53 -2.99 -56.12
C GLY A 118 -55.41 -3.56 -54.69
N ALA A 119 -56.55 -3.51 -53.97
CA ALA A 119 -57.17 -4.44 -52.98
C ALA A 119 -56.36 -5.59 -52.31
N MET A 120 -56.30 -5.71 -50.96
CA MET A 120 -57.21 -6.43 -50.00
C MET A 120 -56.55 -7.77 -49.58
N GLU A 121 -56.35 -8.19 -48.31
CA GLU A 121 -57.23 -8.50 -47.15
C GLU A 121 -56.27 -8.88 -45.95
N SER A 122 -56.36 -8.36 -44.70
CA SER A 122 -57.14 -8.76 -43.50
C SER A 122 -56.34 -9.42 -42.34
N MET A 123 -56.55 -8.90 -41.11
CA MET A 123 -56.40 -9.47 -39.73
C MET A 123 -54.99 -9.92 -39.26
N ASP A 124 -54.52 -9.68 -38.02
CA ASP A 124 -55.22 -9.56 -36.73
C ASP A 124 -54.41 -8.75 -35.66
N LYS A 125 -55.09 -8.38 -34.56
CA LYS A 125 -54.67 -7.46 -33.46
C LYS A 125 -53.61 -8.01 -32.49
N SER A 126 -52.79 -7.10 -31.92
CA SER A 126 -52.61 -6.98 -30.45
C SER A 126 -52.00 -5.63 -30.04
N GLN A 127 -52.49 -5.09 -28.93
CA GLN A 127 -52.19 -3.77 -28.35
C GLN A 127 -50.89 -3.77 -27.52
N THR A 128 -50.16 -2.66 -27.52
CA THR A 128 -49.59 -2.06 -26.29
C THR A 128 -49.27 -0.57 -26.51
N SER A 129 -49.57 0.20 -25.47
CA SER A 129 -49.84 1.63 -25.42
C SER A 129 -48.60 2.54 -25.36
N ASN A 130 -48.63 3.62 -26.14
CA ASN A 130 -47.66 4.72 -26.12
C ASN A 130 -48.28 5.92 -25.38
N ASP A 131 -48.11 5.98 -24.05
CA ASP A 131 -48.84 6.91 -23.17
C ASP A 131 -48.03 8.16 -22.74
N GLY A 132 -46.72 8.21 -23.00
CA GLY A 132 -45.86 9.31 -22.53
C GLY A 132 -45.89 10.59 -23.38
N SER A 133 -46.35 10.52 -24.63
CA SER A 133 -46.22 11.63 -25.59
C SER A 133 -47.40 12.61 -25.60
N LYS A 134 -48.57 12.20 -25.10
CA LYS A 134 -49.77 13.04 -25.09
C LYS A 134 -49.81 13.99 -23.89
N ASP A 135 -49.23 13.59 -22.77
CA ASP A 135 -49.26 14.34 -21.51
C ASP A 135 -48.43 15.64 -21.58
N LEU A 136 -47.24 15.61 -22.19
CA LEU A 136 -46.38 16.79 -22.34
C LEU A 136 -46.94 17.82 -23.33
N THR A 137 -47.67 17.38 -24.36
CA THR A 137 -48.26 18.28 -25.35
C THR A 137 -49.47 19.02 -24.77
N ASN A 138 -50.22 18.36 -23.88
CA ASN A 138 -51.30 18.99 -23.13
C ASN A 138 -50.77 19.93 -22.03
N MET A 139 -49.62 19.59 -21.42
CA MET A 139 -48.96 20.41 -20.39
C MET A 139 -48.45 21.76 -20.91
N VAL A 140 -47.95 21.80 -22.15
CA VAL A 140 -47.51 23.06 -22.79
C VAL A 140 -48.70 23.93 -23.18
N ARG A 141 -49.81 23.32 -23.63
CA ARG A 141 -51.04 24.07 -23.96
C ARG A 141 -51.73 24.67 -22.75
N SER A 142 -51.72 23.98 -21.60
CA SER A 142 -52.31 24.51 -20.36
C SER A 142 -51.53 25.68 -19.73
N ILE A 143 -50.28 25.91 -20.14
CA ILE A 143 -49.44 27.02 -19.64
C ILE A 143 -49.67 28.31 -20.44
N ASP A 144 -50.00 28.21 -21.73
CA ASP A 144 -50.35 29.36 -22.57
C ASP A 144 -51.75 29.92 -22.25
N ASP A 145 -52.64 29.09 -21.72
CA ASP A 145 -54.06 29.46 -21.53
C ASP A 145 -54.36 30.19 -20.20
N ASP A 146 -53.53 30.13 -19.15
CA ASP A 146 -53.82 30.85 -17.89
C ASP A 146 -52.58 31.20 -17.00
N PRO A 147 -52.07 32.45 -17.01
CA PRO A 147 -50.80 32.79 -16.35
C PRO A 147 -50.84 32.94 -14.81
N HIS A 148 -52.01 32.88 -14.17
CA HIS A 148 -52.17 33.23 -12.75
C HIS A 148 -52.96 32.22 -11.90
N GLY A 149 -53.07 30.96 -12.32
CA GLY A 149 -53.71 29.90 -11.54
C GLY A 149 -52.91 29.49 -10.29
N HIS A 150 -53.50 29.68 -9.11
CA HIS A 150 -52.94 29.29 -7.82
C HIS A 150 -53.51 27.94 -7.38
N ASP A 151 -53.08 26.83 -7.99
CA ASP A 151 -53.40 25.49 -7.48
C ASP A 151 -52.17 24.57 -7.49
N GLY A 152 -51.85 24.05 -6.31
CA GLY A 152 -50.69 23.21 -6.07
C GLY A 152 -50.93 21.76 -6.55
N PHE A 153 -50.01 21.24 -7.37
CA PHE A 153 -50.07 19.87 -7.86
C PHE A 153 -49.48 18.87 -6.86
N HIS A 154 -50.30 17.92 -6.40
CA HIS A 154 -49.91 16.81 -5.54
C HIS A 154 -49.66 15.54 -6.36
N MET A 155 -48.39 15.24 -6.66
CA MET A 155 -48.03 14.02 -7.40
C MET A 155 -48.07 12.80 -6.48
N LYS A 156 -49.10 11.94 -6.63
CA LYS A 156 -49.12 10.59 -6.04
C LYS A 156 -48.33 9.65 -6.95
N ILE A 157 -47.02 9.51 -6.70
CA ILE A 157 -46.27 8.35 -7.18
C ILE A 157 -46.66 7.17 -6.29
N GLY A 158 -47.33 6.20 -6.90
CA GLY A 158 -47.58 4.91 -6.28
C GLY A 158 -46.28 4.14 -6.12
N ASP A 159 -45.83 3.99 -4.88
CA ASP A 159 -45.08 2.83 -4.44
C ASP A 159 -45.36 2.61 -2.95
N LYS A 160 -46.05 1.50 -2.65
CA LYS A 160 -46.26 1.02 -1.28
C LYS A 160 -44.98 0.30 -0.84
N ASN A 161 -44.47 0.71 0.32
CA ASN A 161 -43.32 0.15 1.07
C ASN A 161 -41.94 0.73 0.74
N ILE A 162 -41.68 1.96 1.21
CA ILE A 162 -40.48 2.36 1.97
C ILE A 162 -40.85 3.67 2.70
N LYS A 163 -41.30 3.55 3.95
CA LYS A 163 -41.31 4.67 4.90
C LYS A 163 -40.67 4.19 6.18
N LYS A 164 -39.38 4.45 6.34
CA LYS A 164 -38.75 4.79 7.62
C LYS A 164 -37.33 5.32 7.36
N HIS A 165 -37.13 6.57 7.78
CA HIS A 165 -35.87 7.32 7.92
C HIS A 165 -35.23 7.95 6.68
N ALA A 166 -35.77 9.10 6.27
CA ALA A 166 -34.99 10.20 5.69
C ALA A 166 -34.83 11.31 6.76
N PRO A 167 -33.66 11.96 6.92
CA PRO A 167 -33.47 13.02 7.90
C PRO A 167 -34.15 14.31 7.40
N LYS A 168 -34.86 14.98 8.31
CA LYS A 168 -35.59 16.23 8.06
C LYS A 168 -34.64 17.32 7.54
N GLY A 169 -34.68 17.60 6.23
CA GLY A 169 -34.15 18.82 5.65
C GLY A 169 -34.97 20.02 6.12
N LYS A 170 -34.31 21.15 6.41
CA LYS A 170 -34.95 22.40 6.83
C LYS A 170 -36.06 22.77 5.83
N GLN A 171 -37.30 22.86 6.31
CA GLN A 171 -38.40 23.44 5.53
C GLN A 171 -38.07 24.91 5.27
N LEU A 172 -37.82 25.25 4.01
CA LEU A 172 -37.72 26.64 3.56
C LEU A 172 -39.14 27.17 3.43
N HIS A 173 -39.50 28.11 4.29
CA HIS A 173 -40.90 28.53 4.54
C HIS A 173 -41.32 29.80 3.79
N THR A 174 -40.52 30.28 2.82
CA THR A 174 -40.85 31.52 2.11
C THR A 174 -40.50 31.41 0.62
N HIS A 175 -41.44 31.84 -0.23
CA HIS A 175 -41.31 31.88 -1.69
C HIS A 175 -39.97 32.53 -2.10
N SER A 176 -39.59 33.61 -1.44
CA SER A 176 -38.34 34.33 -1.66
C SER A 176 -37.07 33.48 -1.48
N GLN A 177 -37.05 32.51 -0.55
CA GLN A 177 -35.91 31.62 -0.33
C GLN A 177 -35.80 30.53 -1.41
N ILE A 178 -36.95 30.08 -1.94
CA ILE A 178 -37.00 29.13 -3.05
C ILE A 178 -36.49 29.81 -4.33
N PHE A 179 -36.92 31.05 -4.60
CA PHE A 179 -36.40 31.82 -5.73
C PHE A 179 -34.91 32.12 -5.59
N LYS A 180 -34.43 32.51 -4.40
CA LYS A 180 -33.00 32.77 -4.21
C LYS A 180 -32.14 31.52 -4.40
N TYR A 181 -32.67 30.35 -4.03
CA TYR A 181 -32.02 29.07 -4.29
C TYR A 181 -32.06 28.67 -5.77
N ALA A 182 -33.21 28.85 -6.44
CA ALA A 182 -33.38 28.57 -7.86
C ALA A 182 -32.53 29.50 -8.74
N TYR A 183 -32.51 30.81 -8.45
CA TYR A 183 -31.62 31.78 -9.10
C TYR A 183 -30.14 31.46 -8.86
N GLY A 184 -29.76 31.10 -7.63
CA GLY A 184 -28.37 30.70 -7.36
C GLY A 184 -27.95 29.37 -8.03
N GLN A 185 -28.90 28.51 -8.39
CA GLN A 185 -28.65 27.31 -9.20
C GLN A 185 -28.53 27.68 -10.69
N LEU A 186 -29.43 28.51 -11.21
CA LEU A 186 -29.40 29.00 -12.59
C LEU A 186 -28.15 29.85 -12.89
N GLU A 187 -27.67 30.62 -11.93
CA GLU A 187 -26.46 31.44 -12.06
C GLU A 187 -25.20 30.57 -12.03
N LYS A 188 -25.21 29.45 -11.29
CA LYS A 188 -24.15 28.44 -11.37
C LYS A 188 -24.17 27.65 -12.68
N GLU A 189 -25.34 27.33 -13.21
CA GLU A 189 -25.48 26.72 -14.54
C GLU A 189 -25.02 27.67 -15.64
N LYS A 190 -25.43 28.94 -15.60
CA LYS A 190 -24.95 29.97 -16.53
C LYS A 190 -23.45 30.24 -16.43
N ALA A 191 -22.88 30.26 -15.21
CA ALA A 191 -21.44 30.40 -15.06
C ALA A 191 -20.66 29.19 -15.62
N MET A 192 -21.24 27.98 -15.56
CA MET A 192 -20.68 26.80 -16.23
C MET A 192 -20.85 26.83 -17.76
N GLU A 193 -21.91 27.47 -18.26
CA GLU A 193 -22.13 27.69 -19.70
C GLU A 193 -21.22 28.80 -20.26
N GLU A 194 -20.98 29.88 -19.51
CA GLU A 194 -20.11 30.99 -19.90
C GLU A 194 -18.64 30.55 -20.01
N ASP A 195 -18.15 29.73 -19.08
CA ASP A 195 -16.81 29.09 -19.16
C ASP A 195 -16.65 28.19 -20.40
N HIS A 196 -17.77 27.72 -20.99
CA HIS A 196 -17.79 26.83 -22.16
C HIS A 196 -18.16 27.55 -23.47
N SER A 197 -18.59 28.81 -23.43
CA SER A 197 -19.09 29.58 -24.58
C SER A 197 -18.01 30.01 -25.59
N ASN A 198 -16.73 29.92 -25.21
CA ASN A 198 -15.59 30.21 -26.09
C ASN A 198 -15.07 28.98 -26.87
N MET A 199 -15.78 27.85 -26.87
CA MET A 199 -15.40 26.69 -27.67
C MET A 199 -16.05 26.75 -29.04
N THR A 200 -15.24 26.94 -30.08
CA THR A 200 -15.66 26.87 -31.48
C THR A 200 -16.35 25.53 -31.78
N PHE A 201 -17.23 25.48 -32.79
CA PHE A 201 -17.93 24.27 -33.24
C PHE A 201 -16.96 23.07 -33.46
N SER A 202 -15.72 23.34 -33.86
CA SER A 202 -14.63 22.35 -33.94
C SER A 202 -14.16 21.81 -32.58
N GLY A 203 -14.14 22.62 -31.52
CA GLY A 203 -13.82 22.21 -30.15
C GLY A 203 -14.92 21.38 -29.50
N VAL A 204 -16.18 21.63 -29.86
CA VAL A 204 -17.32 20.79 -29.45
C VAL A 204 -17.29 19.43 -30.16
N ILE A 205 -16.92 19.40 -31.44
CA ILE A 205 -16.72 18.15 -32.19
C ILE A 205 -15.50 17.39 -31.67
N SER A 206 -14.37 18.06 -31.39
CA SER A 206 -13.18 17.39 -30.84
C SER A 206 -13.46 16.82 -29.46
N MET A 207 -14.23 17.50 -28.60
CA MET A 207 -14.69 16.94 -27.32
C MET A 207 -15.68 15.79 -27.47
N ALA A 208 -16.52 15.80 -28.51
CA ALA A 208 -17.47 14.72 -28.80
C ALA A 208 -16.78 13.48 -29.41
N THR A 209 -15.66 13.66 -30.12
CA THR A 209 -14.80 12.58 -30.61
C THR A 209 -13.82 12.08 -29.55
N ASP A 210 -13.37 12.93 -28.62
CA ASP A 210 -12.48 12.57 -27.49
C ASP A 210 -13.20 11.97 -26.28
N THR A 211 -14.54 11.92 -26.28
CA THR A 211 -15.31 11.21 -25.24
C THR A 211 -15.31 9.71 -25.46
N ASP A 212 -14.12 9.11 -25.58
CA ASP A 212 -13.95 7.70 -25.28
C ASP A 212 -14.46 7.47 -23.85
N VAL A 213 -15.49 6.65 -23.71
CA VAL A 213 -15.76 5.95 -22.45
C VAL A 213 -14.42 5.32 -22.08
N ARG A 214 -13.74 5.84 -21.04
CA ARG A 214 -12.41 5.37 -20.61
C ARG A 214 -12.51 3.87 -20.33
N SER A 215 -12.31 3.06 -21.36
CA SER A 215 -12.32 1.62 -21.29
C SER A 215 -10.99 1.22 -20.66
N ARG A 216 -11.05 0.41 -19.60
CA ARG A 216 -9.84 -0.09 -18.95
C ARG A 216 -9.03 -0.87 -20.00
N PRO A 217 -7.70 -0.69 -20.09
CA PRO A 217 -6.91 -1.47 -21.02
C PRO A 217 -7.06 -2.95 -20.66
N VAL A 218 -7.43 -3.79 -21.61
CA VAL A 218 -7.63 -5.22 -21.36
C VAL A 218 -6.28 -5.95 -21.35
N ILE A 219 -6.13 -6.90 -20.43
CA ILE A 219 -4.94 -7.74 -20.30
C ILE A 219 -5.34 -9.20 -20.42
N GLU A 220 -4.95 -9.84 -21.52
CA GLU A 220 -4.88 -11.29 -21.68
C GLU A 220 -3.50 -11.78 -21.23
N VAL A 221 -3.47 -12.83 -20.41
CA VAL A 221 -2.22 -13.50 -20.00
C VAL A 221 -2.25 -14.93 -20.53
N ALA A 222 -1.40 -15.24 -21.49
CA ALA A 222 -1.21 -16.59 -22.00
C ALA A 222 0.11 -17.16 -21.49
N PHE A 223 0.13 -18.41 -21.07
CA PHE A 223 1.33 -19.11 -20.60
C PHE A 223 1.49 -20.41 -21.41
N LYS A 224 2.71 -20.66 -21.89
CA LYS A 224 3.05 -21.81 -22.71
C LYS A 224 4.26 -22.53 -22.13
N ASP A 225 4.08 -23.81 -21.85
CA ASP A 225 5.07 -24.74 -21.31
C ASP A 225 5.80 -24.18 -20.07
N LEU A 226 5.04 -23.50 -19.21
CA LEU A 226 5.58 -22.85 -18.04
C LEU A 226 6.05 -23.89 -17.03
N THR A 227 7.37 -23.94 -16.82
CA THR A 227 8.00 -24.85 -15.87
C THR A 227 8.90 -24.05 -14.93
N LEU A 228 8.78 -24.32 -13.63
CA LEU A 228 9.59 -23.71 -12.59
C LEU A 228 10.38 -24.79 -11.86
N THR A 229 11.69 -24.61 -11.82
CA THR A 229 12.64 -25.50 -11.13
C THR A 229 13.36 -24.73 -10.04
N LEU A 230 13.38 -25.27 -8.82
CA LEU A 230 14.08 -24.64 -7.70
C LEU A 230 15.60 -24.74 -7.92
N LYS A 231 16.30 -23.60 -7.88
CA LYS A 231 17.78 -23.57 -7.94
C LYS A 231 18.34 -24.24 -6.68
N GLY A 232 19.37 -25.07 -6.82
CA GLY A 232 19.94 -25.88 -5.72
C GLY A 232 19.40 -27.31 -5.71
N LYS A 233 18.12 -27.52 -5.33
CA LYS A 233 17.54 -28.87 -5.16
C LYS A 233 17.06 -29.54 -6.46
N LYS A 234 17.11 -28.85 -7.61
CA LYS A 234 16.59 -29.28 -8.92
C LYS A 234 15.15 -29.82 -8.91
N LYS A 235 14.36 -29.49 -7.88
CA LYS A 235 12.97 -29.92 -7.73
C LYS A 235 12.06 -29.08 -8.63
N HIS A 236 11.23 -29.74 -9.43
CA HIS A 236 10.18 -29.09 -10.21
C HIS A 236 9.04 -28.65 -9.28
N LEU A 237 8.71 -27.36 -9.30
CA LEU A 237 7.59 -26.79 -8.55
C LEU A 237 6.34 -26.59 -9.43
N LEU A 238 6.55 -26.34 -10.72
CA LEU A 238 5.55 -26.31 -11.78
C LEU A 238 6.12 -26.96 -13.02
N ARG A 239 5.28 -27.62 -13.81
CA ARG A 239 5.74 -28.35 -14.98
C ARG A 239 4.76 -28.31 -16.14
N CYS A 240 5.26 -27.85 -17.29
CA CYS A 240 4.55 -27.77 -18.57
C CYS A 240 3.13 -27.20 -18.45
N VAL A 241 2.95 -26.17 -17.63
CA VAL A 241 1.64 -25.53 -17.44
C VAL A 241 1.36 -24.64 -18.64
N THR A 242 0.28 -24.94 -19.37
CA THR A 242 -0.14 -24.24 -20.59
C THR A 242 -1.60 -23.83 -20.49
N GLY A 243 -1.92 -22.58 -20.86
CA GLY A 243 -3.25 -22.02 -20.70
C GLY A 243 -3.32 -20.51 -20.94
N LYS A 244 -4.49 -19.93 -20.68
CA LYS A 244 -4.79 -18.51 -20.94
C LYS A 244 -5.80 -17.98 -19.95
N LEU A 245 -5.55 -16.77 -19.45
CA LEU A 245 -6.48 -15.97 -18.65
C LEU A 245 -7.02 -14.85 -19.54
N MET A 246 -8.33 -14.85 -19.78
CA MET A 246 -8.98 -13.88 -20.66
C MET A 246 -9.56 -12.69 -19.87
N PRO A 247 -9.54 -11.47 -20.42
CA PRO A 247 -10.19 -10.33 -19.81
C PRO A 247 -11.70 -10.52 -19.70
N GLY A 248 -12.28 -9.96 -18.65
CA GLY A 248 -13.72 -10.01 -18.40
C GLY A 248 -14.23 -11.32 -17.81
N ARG A 249 -13.33 -12.23 -17.41
CA ARG A 249 -13.64 -13.52 -16.80
C ARG A 249 -13.06 -13.63 -15.40
N VAL A 250 -13.70 -14.46 -14.58
CA VAL A 250 -13.20 -14.86 -13.27
C VAL A 250 -12.70 -16.30 -13.34
N SER A 251 -11.39 -16.48 -13.26
CA SER A 251 -10.71 -17.78 -13.25
C SER A 251 -10.40 -18.22 -11.81
N ALA A 252 -10.83 -19.42 -11.44
CA ALA A 252 -10.51 -20.05 -10.16
C ALA A 252 -9.38 -21.07 -10.31
N VAL A 253 -8.34 -20.93 -9.50
CA VAL A 253 -7.22 -21.87 -9.40
C VAL A 253 -7.40 -22.73 -8.15
N MET A 254 -7.38 -24.04 -8.35
CA MET A 254 -7.62 -25.03 -7.31
C MET A 254 -6.67 -26.21 -7.40
N GLY A 255 -6.58 -26.99 -6.33
CA GLY A 255 -5.70 -28.14 -6.23
C GLY A 255 -5.35 -28.46 -4.77
N PRO A 256 -4.81 -29.66 -4.50
CA PRO A 256 -4.44 -30.06 -3.15
C PRO A 256 -3.30 -29.21 -2.58
N SER A 257 -3.04 -29.37 -1.29
CA SER A 257 -1.89 -28.75 -0.64
C SER A 257 -0.58 -29.23 -1.29
N GLY A 258 0.32 -28.29 -1.59
CA GLY A 258 1.57 -28.60 -2.30
C GLY A 258 1.45 -28.73 -3.83
N ALA A 259 0.28 -28.48 -4.43
CA ALA A 259 0.10 -28.48 -5.89
C ALA A 259 0.77 -27.29 -6.63
N GLY A 260 1.40 -26.36 -5.91
CA GLY A 260 2.07 -25.21 -6.52
C GLY A 260 1.16 -24.03 -6.89
N LYS A 261 -0.04 -23.90 -6.28
CA LYS A 261 -1.01 -22.80 -6.54
C LYS A 261 -0.40 -21.39 -6.37
N THR A 262 0.16 -21.10 -5.20
CA THR A 262 0.86 -19.83 -4.93
C THR A 262 2.11 -19.66 -5.81
N THR A 263 2.80 -20.76 -6.12
CA THR A 263 3.94 -20.78 -7.03
C THR A 263 3.51 -20.39 -8.46
N PHE A 264 2.36 -20.87 -8.93
CA PHE A 264 1.76 -20.54 -10.22
C PHE A 264 1.43 -19.04 -10.30
N LEU A 265 0.77 -18.47 -9.29
CA LEU A 265 0.53 -17.03 -9.23
C LEU A 265 1.84 -16.21 -9.23
N SER A 266 2.84 -16.67 -8.48
CA SER A 266 4.15 -16.02 -8.41
C SER A 266 4.90 -16.09 -9.74
N ALA A 267 4.76 -17.20 -10.48
CA ALA A 267 5.31 -17.39 -11.82
C ALA A 267 4.68 -16.41 -12.81
N LEU A 268 3.34 -16.32 -12.80
CA LEU A 268 2.57 -15.42 -13.67
C LEU A 268 2.93 -13.95 -13.44
N LEU A 269 3.22 -13.58 -12.19
CA LEU A 269 3.61 -12.22 -11.80
C LEU A 269 5.11 -11.92 -12.02
N GLY A 270 5.89 -12.88 -12.50
CA GLY A 270 7.35 -12.72 -12.64
C GLY A 270 8.08 -12.52 -11.31
N LYS A 271 7.49 -13.01 -10.20
CA LYS A 271 8.01 -12.89 -8.82
C LYS A 271 8.62 -14.19 -8.28
N ALA A 272 8.75 -15.23 -9.11
CA ALA A 272 9.36 -16.49 -8.73
C ALA A 272 10.90 -16.33 -8.62
N THR A 273 11.38 -15.86 -7.47
CA THR A 273 12.81 -15.70 -7.17
C THR A 273 13.46 -17.04 -6.83
N GLY A 274 14.72 -17.26 -7.22
CA GLY A 274 15.45 -18.49 -6.89
C GLY A 274 15.00 -19.72 -7.67
N CYS A 275 14.22 -19.52 -8.73
CA CYS A 275 13.77 -20.57 -9.63
C CYS A 275 14.30 -20.32 -11.05
N THR A 276 14.66 -21.38 -11.76
CA THR A 276 14.86 -21.35 -13.21
C THR A 276 13.50 -21.52 -13.89
N ARG A 277 13.09 -20.51 -14.66
CA ARG A 277 11.84 -20.51 -15.43
C ARG A 277 12.13 -20.92 -16.87
N THR A 278 11.47 -21.97 -17.34
CA THR A 278 11.40 -22.33 -18.77
C THR A 278 9.97 -22.14 -19.29
N GLY A 279 9.83 -22.03 -20.61
CA GLY A 279 8.57 -21.64 -21.27
C GLY A 279 8.39 -20.13 -21.43
N SER A 280 7.22 -19.70 -21.94
CA SER A 280 6.93 -18.30 -22.24
C SER A 280 5.63 -17.83 -21.61
N ILE A 281 5.60 -16.56 -21.18
CA ILE A 281 4.41 -15.85 -20.74
C ILE A 281 4.20 -14.71 -21.74
N LEU A 282 3.03 -14.68 -22.35
CA LEU A 282 2.64 -13.74 -23.38
C LEU A 282 1.53 -12.84 -22.83
N ILE A 283 1.72 -11.53 -22.92
CA ILE A 283 0.75 -10.52 -22.53
C ILE A 283 0.15 -9.94 -23.80
N ASN A 284 -1.16 -10.07 -23.99
CA ASN A 284 -1.84 -9.66 -25.22
C ASN A 284 -1.14 -10.19 -26.49
N GLY A 285 -0.64 -11.43 -26.43
CA GLY A 285 0.08 -12.10 -27.52
C GLY A 285 1.57 -11.75 -27.66
N LYS A 286 2.12 -10.84 -26.85
CA LYS A 286 3.53 -10.41 -26.91
C LYS A 286 4.36 -11.00 -25.77
N ASN A 287 5.61 -11.38 -26.03
CA ASN A 287 6.54 -11.89 -25.02
C ASN A 287 7.14 -10.75 -24.19
N GLU A 288 6.31 -10.13 -23.35
CA GLU A 288 6.66 -9.01 -22.48
C GLU A 288 6.58 -9.44 -21.01
N SER A 289 7.42 -8.84 -20.16
CA SER A 289 7.33 -9.08 -18.72
C SER A 289 6.11 -8.40 -18.13
N ILE A 290 5.36 -9.11 -17.28
CA ILE A 290 4.23 -8.56 -16.53
C ILE A 290 4.61 -7.39 -15.61
N LEU A 291 5.90 -7.30 -15.26
CA LEU A 291 6.46 -6.19 -14.49
C LEU A 291 6.38 -4.86 -15.25
N CYS A 292 6.34 -4.88 -16.59
CA CYS A 292 6.09 -3.69 -17.42
C CYS A 292 4.69 -3.08 -17.19
N TYR A 293 3.76 -3.86 -16.63
CA TYR A 293 2.36 -3.49 -16.39
C TYR A 293 2.02 -3.31 -14.91
N LYS A 294 3.04 -3.20 -14.04
CA LYS A 294 2.91 -3.08 -12.57
C LYS A 294 1.89 -2.04 -12.09
N LYS A 295 1.67 -0.96 -12.85
CA LYS A 295 0.72 0.12 -12.49
C LYS A 295 -0.76 -0.22 -12.73
N ILE A 296 -1.04 -1.29 -13.47
CA ILE A 296 -2.38 -1.76 -13.83
C ILE A 296 -2.63 -3.23 -13.45
N VAL A 297 -1.66 -3.89 -12.83
CA VAL A 297 -1.77 -5.27 -12.31
C VAL A 297 -1.84 -5.23 -10.77
N GLY A 298 -2.93 -5.75 -10.20
CA GLY A 298 -3.14 -5.88 -8.76
C GLY A 298 -2.81 -7.27 -8.26
N PHE A 299 -2.16 -7.35 -7.10
CA PHE A 299 -1.87 -8.61 -6.43
C PHE A 299 -2.26 -8.55 -4.96
N VAL A 300 -3.19 -9.42 -4.55
CA VAL A 300 -3.58 -9.60 -3.16
C VAL A 300 -2.86 -10.84 -2.62
N PRO A 301 -1.87 -10.68 -1.72
CA PRO A 301 -1.20 -11.81 -1.09
C PRO A 301 -2.12 -12.52 -0.08
N GLN A 302 -1.76 -13.75 0.28
CA GLN A 302 -2.45 -14.54 1.30
C GLN A 302 -2.52 -13.80 2.64
N ASP A 303 -1.40 -13.18 3.07
CA ASP A 303 -1.31 -12.40 4.31
C ASP A 303 -2.01 -11.04 4.21
N ASP A 304 -2.78 -10.70 5.24
CA ASP A 304 -3.52 -9.45 5.36
C ASP A 304 -2.65 -8.28 5.83
N THR A 305 -1.69 -7.86 4.99
CA THR A 305 -0.82 -6.73 5.29
C THR A 305 -1.55 -5.39 5.06
N VAL A 306 -2.27 -4.92 6.07
CA VAL A 306 -2.97 -3.62 6.07
C VAL A 306 -2.50 -2.79 7.27
N HIS A 307 -2.39 -1.46 7.11
CA HIS A 307 -1.99 -0.59 8.22
C HIS A 307 -3.08 -0.56 9.29
N GLY A 308 -2.80 -1.20 10.43
CA GLY A 308 -3.71 -1.30 11.58
C GLY A 308 -4.02 0.02 12.27
N ASN A 309 -3.05 0.95 12.26
CA ASN A 309 -3.15 2.28 12.88
C ASN A 309 -3.95 3.27 12.02
N LEU A 310 -4.52 2.85 10.89
CA LEU A 310 -5.33 3.65 9.98
C LEU A 310 -6.77 3.14 9.90
N THR A 311 -7.72 4.02 9.57
CA THR A 311 -9.10 3.58 9.30
C THR A 311 -9.20 2.88 7.96
N VAL A 312 -10.29 2.16 7.73
CA VAL A 312 -10.57 1.50 6.43
C VAL A 312 -10.55 2.52 5.28
N GLU A 313 -11.27 3.63 5.41
CA GLU A 313 -11.26 4.68 4.37
C GLU A 313 -9.86 5.29 4.18
N GLU A 314 -9.10 5.49 5.25
CA GLU A 314 -7.77 6.07 5.17
C GLU A 314 -6.80 5.20 4.37
N ASN A 315 -6.85 3.88 4.57
CA ASN A 315 -6.08 2.91 3.81
C ASN A 315 -6.43 2.94 2.32
N LEU A 316 -7.72 2.87 2.00
CA LEU A 316 -8.20 2.91 0.61
C LEU A 316 -7.85 4.23 -0.06
N ARG A 317 -8.09 5.36 0.62
CA ARG A 317 -7.83 6.70 0.09
C ARG A 317 -6.36 6.99 -0.15
N PHE A 318 -5.49 6.49 0.71
CA PHE A 318 -4.04 6.62 0.51
C PHE A 318 -3.62 5.91 -0.79
N ASN A 319 -4.05 4.66 -0.96
CA ASN A 319 -3.78 3.88 -2.17
C ASN A 319 -4.38 4.51 -3.42
N ALA A 320 -5.63 4.99 -3.35
CA ALA A 320 -6.29 5.75 -4.43
C ALA A 320 -5.44 6.94 -4.89
N ARG A 321 -4.95 7.74 -3.93
CA ARG A 321 -4.20 8.96 -4.25
C ARG A 321 -2.84 8.69 -4.87
N CYS A 322 -2.19 7.58 -4.51
CA CYS A 322 -0.86 7.23 -4.99
C CYS A 322 -0.90 6.42 -6.30
N ARG A 323 -1.96 5.63 -6.55
CA ARG A 323 -2.02 4.67 -7.67
C ARG A 323 -3.02 5.05 -8.76
N LEU A 324 -4.05 5.85 -8.48
CA LEU A 324 -4.94 6.36 -9.54
C LEU A 324 -4.20 7.37 -10.42
N SER A 325 -4.68 7.50 -11.67
CA SER A 325 -4.11 8.44 -12.65
C SER A 325 -3.95 9.86 -12.06
N ALA A 326 -2.81 10.49 -12.37
CA ALA A 326 -2.52 11.85 -11.92
C ALA A 326 -3.54 12.87 -12.46
N ASP A 327 -4.08 12.62 -13.65
CA ASP A 327 -4.96 13.52 -14.40
C ASP A 327 -6.44 13.39 -13.99
N MET A 328 -6.76 12.35 -13.21
CA MET A 328 -8.12 12.14 -12.72
C MET A 328 -8.51 13.23 -11.70
N PRO A 329 -9.67 13.90 -11.87
CA PRO A 329 -10.21 14.87 -10.92
C PRO A 329 -10.36 14.30 -9.52
N LYS A 330 -10.28 15.17 -8.50
CA LYS A 330 -10.43 14.76 -7.10
C LYS A 330 -11.81 14.14 -6.80
N ALA A 331 -12.86 14.63 -7.45
CA ALA A 331 -14.23 14.11 -7.30
C ALA A 331 -14.32 12.66 -7.78
N ASP A 332 -13.81 12.38 -8.98
CA ASP A 332 -13.79 11.04 -9.57
C ASP A 332 -12.99 10.05 -8.70
N LYS A 333 -11.86 10.48 -8.14
CA LYS A 333 -11.10 9.66 -7.17
C LYS A 333 -11.92 9.31 -5.93
N VAL A 334 -12.77 10.21 -5.44
CA VAL A 334 -13.67 9.94 -4.32
C VAL A 334 -14.73 8.93 -4.74
N LEU A 335 -15.32 9.06 -5.93
CA LEU A 335 -16.30 8.10 -6.44
C LEU A 335 -15.75 6.69 -6.58
N VAL A 336 -14.50 6.53 -7.02
CA VAL A 336 -13.83 5.21 -7.06
C VAL A 336 -13.75 4.60 -5.67
N ILE A 337 -13.36 5.39 -4.66
CA ILE A 337 -13.29 4.91 -3.27
C ILE A 337 -14.68 4.51 -2.75
N GLU A 338 -15.71 5.33 -2.99
CA GLU A 338 -17.08 5.02 -2.58
C GLU A 338 -17.59 3.75 -3.25
N ARG A 339 -17.35 3.58 -4.56
CA ARG A 339 -17.72 2.36 -5.31
C ARG A 339 -17.11 1.12 -4.70
N VAL A 340 -15.83 1.16 -4.33
CA VAL A 340 -15.13 0.00 -3.75
C VAL A 340 -15.63 -0.30 -2.34
N ILE A 341 -15.83 0.72 -1.50
CA ILE A 341 -16.38 0.54 -0.13
C ILE A 341 -17.77 -0.09 -0.18
N GLU A 342 -18.63 0.38 -1.10
CA GLU A 342 -19.97 -0.14 -1.29
C GLU A 342 -19.95 -1.58 -1.83
N SER A 343 -19.17 -1.84 -2.88
CA SER A 343 -19.11 -3.16 -3.52
C SER A 343 -18.60 -4.25 -2.58
N LEU A 344 -17.67 -3.92 -1.68
CA LEU A 344 -17.15 -4.85 -0.68
C LEU A 344 -17.99 -4.91 0.62
N GLY A 345 -19.05 -4.10 0.73
CA GLY A 345 -19.88 -4.03 1.93
C GLY A 345 -19.13 -3.54 3.17
N LEU A 346 -18.24 -2.55 3.00
CA LEU A 346 -17.40 -1.98 4.07
C LEU A 346 -17.98 -0.70 4.69
N GLN A 347 -19.20 -0.30 4.31
CA GLN A 347 -19.80 0.97 4.72
C GLN A 347 -19.90 1.13 6.25
N ALA A 348 -20.28 0.06 6.96
CA ALA A 348 -20.45 0.09 8.41
C ALA A 348 -19.13 0.28 9.18
N VAL A 349 -17.99 -0.10 8.57
CA VAL A 349 -16.66 -0.08 9.22
C VAL A 349 -15.71 0.93 8.57
N ARG A 350 -16.22 1.82 7.72
CA ARG A 350 -15.45 2.82 6.95
C ARG A 350 -14.52 3.65 7.83
N ASP A 351 -15.05 4.17 8.94
CA ASP A 351 -14.32 5.05 9.86
C ASP A 351 -13.70 4.29 11.04
N SER A 352 -13.88 2.97 11.10
CA SER A 352 -13.27 2.12 12.12
C SER A 352 -11.78 1.91 11.83
N LEU A 353 -10.97 1.89 12.89
CA LEU A 353 -9.57 1.49 12.81
C LEU A 353 -9.47 0.02 12.44
N VAL A 354 -8.53 -0.31 11.53
CA VAL A 354 -8.30 -1.70 11.13
C VAL A 354 -7.82 -2.54 12.31
N GLY A 355 -7.02 -1.96 13.20
CA GLY A 355 -6.50 -2.61 14.39
C GLY A 355 -5.16 -3.31 14.16
N THR A 356 -4.37 -3.41 15.22
CA THR A 356 -3.10 -4.14 15.27
C THR A 356 -3.29 -5.42 16.08
N VAL A 357 -2.24 -6.24 16.22
CA VAL A 357 -2.27 -7.42 17.11
C VAL A 357 -2.56 -7.01 18.55
N GLU A 358 -2.03 -5.86 18.98
CA GLU A 358 -2.19 -5.31 20.34
C GLU A 358 -3.52 -4.58 20.54
N LYS A 359 -4.02 -3.89 19.50
CA LYS A 359 -5.25 -3.10 19.58
C LYS A 359 -6.32 -3.69 18.68
N ARG A 360 -7.37 -4.21 19.30
CA ARG A 360 -8.55 -4.75 18.60
C ARG A 360 -9.14 -3.70 17.64
N GLY A 361 -9.38 -4.11 16.40
CA GLY A 361 -10.06 -3.31 15.37
C GLY A 361 -11.17 -4.10 14.70
N ILE A 362 -11.20 -4.07 13.37
CA ILE A 362 -12.20 -4.77 12.55
C ILE A 362 -12.02 -6.30 12.56
N SER A 363 -13.07 -7.04 12.16
CA SER A 363 -13.00 -8.50 12.08
C SER A 363 -11.98 -8.96 11.01
N GLY A 364 -11.46 -10.19 11.15
CA GLY A 364 -10.53 -10.77 10.16
C GLY A 364 -11.12 -10.78 8.74
N GLY A 365 -12.38 -11.19 8.60
CA GLY A 365 -13.06 -11.16 7.31
C GLY A 365 -13.27 -9.75 6.73
N GLN A 366 -13.53 -8.75 7.57
CA GLN A 366 -13.56 -7.35 7.13
C GLN A 366 -12.17 -6.90 6.67
N ARG A 367 -11.11 -7.28 7.40
CA ARG A 367 -9.71 -6.98 7.05
C ARG A 367 -9.30 -7.59 5.71
N LYS A 368 -9.69 -8.84 5.44
CA LYS A 368 -9.48 -9.51 4.14
C LYS A 368 -10.16 -8.74 3.00
N ARG A 369 -11.39 -8.27 3.21
CA ARG A 369 -12.09 -7.40 2.23
C ARG A 369 -11.39 -6.07 2.04
N VAL A 370 -10.89 -5.43 3.10
CA VAL A 370 -10.08 -4.19 2.98
C VAL A 370 -8.80 -4.46 2.21
N ASN A 371 -8.15 -5.60 2.44
CA ASN A 371 -6.96 -6.05 1.73
C ASN A 371 -7.21 -6.16 0.22
N VAL A 372 -8.33 -6.76 -0.19
CA VAL A 372 -8.77 -6.79 -1.60
C VAL A 372 -9.10 -5.38 -2.11
N GLY A 373 -9.78 -4.56 -1.31
CA GLY A 373 -10.14 -3.20 -1.67
C GLY A 373 -8.95 -2.29 -1.97
N ILE A 374 -7.81 -2.47 -1.29
CA ILE A 374 -6.58 -1.73 -1.54
C ILE A 374 -6.09 -1.92 -2.99
N GLU A 375 -6.23 -3.13 -3.53
CA GLU A 375 -5.87 -3.44 -4.92
C GLU A 375 -6.97 -3.04 -5.91
N MET A 376 -8.25 -3.20 -5.56
CA MET A 376 -9.38 -2.78 -6.42
C MET A 376 -9.43 -1.26 -6.65
N VAL A 377 -9.08 -0.46 -5.64
CA VAL A 377 -9.13 1.01 -5.70
C VAL A 377 -8.25 1.60 -6.78
N MET A 378 -7.19 0.89 -7.22
CA MET A 378 -6.37 1.39 -8.31
C MET A 378 -6.97 1.13 -9.69
N GLU A 379 -8.16 0.55 -9.82
CA GLU A 379 -8.77 0.15 -11.11
C GLU A 379 -7.82 -0.74 -11.92
N PRO A 380 -7.50 -1.95 -11.42
CA PRO A 380 -6.63 -2.89 -12.12
C PRO A 380 -7.28 -3.40 -13.41
N SER A 381 -6.45 -3.75 -14.38
CA SER A 381 -6.83 -4.49 -15.59
C SER A 381 -6.66 -6.00 -15.42
N LEU A 382 -5.72 -6.41 -14.57
CA LEU A 382 -5.50 -7.78 -14.12
C LEU A 382 -5.45 -7.78 -12.60
N LEU A 383 -6.27 -8.60 -11.96
CA LEU A 383 -6.31 -8.75 -10.51
C LEU A 383 -6.06 -10.21 -10.14
N ILE A 384 -4.94 -10.45 -9.45
CA ILE A 384 -4.56 -11.77 -8.96
C ILE A 384 -4.75 -11.81 -7.45
N LEU A 385 -5.48 -12.80 -6.95
CA LEU A 385 -5.78 -12.96 -5.52
C LEU A 385 -5.33 -14.33 -5.01
N ASP A 386 -4.52 -14.35 -3.96
CA ASP A 386 -4.12 -15.59 -3.30
C ASP A 386 -5.02 -15.84 -2.07
N GLU A 387 -5.87 -16.85 -2.17
CA GLU A 387 -6.80 -17.26 -1.11
C GLU A 387 -7.61 -16.10 -0.50
N PRO A 388 -8.41 -15.35 -1.30
CA PRO A 388 -9.15 -14.19 -0.78
C PRO A 388 -10.35 -14.58 0.10
N THR A 389 -10.77 -15.85 0.07
CA THR A 389 -11.94 -16.37 0.80
C THR A 389 -11.59 -17.06 2.13
N THR A 390 -10.31 -17.22 2.46
CA THR A 390 -9.91 -17.86 3.71
C THR A 390 -10.26 -16.99 4.91
N GLY A 391 -10.84 -17.61 5.94
CA GLY A 391 -11.32 -16.92 7.14
C GLY A 391 -12.58 -16.07 6.95
N LEU A 392 -13.25 -16.16 5.78
CA LEU A 392 -14.57 -15.59 5.55
C LEU A 392 -15.67 -16.64 5.75
N ASP A 393 -16.82 -16.19 6.25
CA ASP A 393 -18.04 -16.98 6.19
C ASP A 393 -18.54 -17.11 4.73
N SER A 394 -19.40 -18.10 4.49
CA SER A 394 -19.92 -18.40 3.15
C SER A 394 -20.65 -17.20 2.53
N SER A 395 -21.42 -16.44 3.32
CA SER A 395 -22.18 -15.29 2.84
C SER A 395 -21.27 -14.12 2.46
N SER A 396 -20.26 -13.81 3.29
CA SER A 396 -19.26 -12.78 2.98
C SER A 396 -18.40 -13.15 1.77
N SER A 397 -18.05 -14.43 1.62
CA SER A 397 -17.28 -14.92 0.47
C SER A 397 -18.07 -14.78 -0.84
N GLN A 398 -19.36 -15.07 -0.83
CA GLN A 398 -20.24 -14.82 -1.98
C GLN A 398 -20.38 -13.34 -2.30
N LEU A 399 -20.48 -12.46 -1.29
CA LEU A 399 -20.51 -11.01 -1.50
C LEU A 399 -19.21 -10.52 -2.15
N LEU A 400 -18.06 -11.00 -1.68
CA LEU A 400 -16.76 -10.70 -2.28
C LEU A 400 -16.70 -11.15 -3.75
N LEU A 401 -17.14 -12.39 -4.04
CA LEU A 401 -17.14 -12.89 -5.41
C LEU A 401 -18.11 -12.13 -6.33
N LYS A 402 -19.27 -11.69 -5.83
CA LYS A 402 -20.18 -10.81 -6.56
C LYS A 402 -19.52 -9.47 -6.90
N ALA A 403 -18.76 -8.89 -5.96
CA ALA A 403 -18.01 -7.65 -6.20
C ALA A 403 -16.93 -7.85 -7.27
N LEU A 404 -16.16 -8.93 -7.18
CA LEU A 404 -15.13 -9.27 -8.16
C LEU A 404 -15.74 -9.51 -9.55
N ARG A 405 -16.85 -10.24 -9.62
CA ARG A 405 -17.57 -10.47 -10.88
C ARG A 405 -18.07 -9.17 -11.51
N ARG A 406 -18.51 -8.20 -10.70
CA ARG A 406 -18.88 -6.87 -11.21
C ARG A 406 -17.68 -6.15 -11.84
N GLU A 407 -16.50 -6.23 -11.22
CA GLU A 407 -15.27 -5.68 -11.81
C GLU A 407 -14.87 -6.45 -13.09
N ALA A 408 -15.04 -7.77 -13.12
CA ALA A 408 -14.80 -8.55 -14.34
C ALA A 408 -15.72 -8.09 -15.48
N LEU A 409 -17.00 -7.81 -15.24
CA LEU A 409 -17.90 -7.26 -16.26
C LEU A 409 -17.45 -5.89 -16.80
N GLU A 410 -16.65 -5.13 -16.06
CA GLU A 410 -16.01 -3.88 -16.52
C GLU A 410 -14.71 -4.12 -17.32
N GLY A 411 -14.40 -5.37 -17.68
CA GLY A 411 -13.26 -5.77 -18.51
C GLY A 411 -12.01 -6.21 -17.75
N VAL A 412 -12.08 -6.37 -16.42
CA VAL A 412 -10.95 -6.82 -15.60
C VAL A 412 -10.75 -8.33 -15.76
N ASN A 413 -9.50 -8.76 -15.92
CA ASN A 413 -9.10 -10.16 -15.85
C ASN A 413 -8.87 -10.54 -14.37
N ILE A 414 -9.63 -11.49 -13.82
CA ILE A 414 -9.51 -11.87 -12.41
C ILE A 414 -9.08 -13.33 -12.30
N CYS A 415 -7.96 -13.56 -11.61
CA CYS A 415 -7.49 -14.90 -11.28
C CYS A 415 -7.38 -15.02 -9.75
N MET A 416 -8.01 -16.04 -9.17
CA MET A 416 -7.95 -16.25 -7.73
C MET A 416 -7.68 -17.70 -7.37
N VAL A 417 -6.82 -17.92 -6.37
CA VAL A 417 -6.65 -19.23 -5.74
C VAL A 417 -7.71 -19.40 -4.66
N ILE A 418 -8.41 -20.54 -4.68
CA ILE A 418 -9.48 -20.82 -3.71
C ILE A 418 -9.25 -22.17 -3.05
N HIS A 419 -9.47 -22.21 -1.75
CA HIS A 419 -9.48 -23.43 -0.95
C HIS A 419 -10.94 -23.78 -0.63
N GLN A 420 -11.43 -24.92 -1.11
CA GLN A 420 -12.76 -25.50 -0.85
C GLN A 420 -13.96 -24.53 -1.03
N PRO A 421 -14.38 -24.18 -2.26
CA PRO A 421 -15.55 -23.34 -2.49
C PRO A 421 -16.85 -24.12 -2.29
N SER A 422 -17.86 -23.45 -1.72
CA SER A 422 -19.24 -23.96 -1.78
C SER A 422 -19.73 -24.12 -3.22
N TYR A 423 -20.67 -25.03 -3.47
CA TYR A 423 -21.27 -25.25 -4.79
C TYR A 423 -21.79 -23.97 -5.47
N ALA A 424 -22.45 -23.11 -4.68
CA ALA A 424 -22.97 -21.83 -5.17
C ALA A 424 -21.85 -20.90 -5.66
N MET A 425 -20.69 -20.93 -4.99
CA MET A 425 -19.51 -20.17 -5.40
C MET A 425 -18.86 -20.76 -6.64
N PHE A 426 -18.74 -22.09 -6.71
CA PHE A 426 -18.19 -22.78 -7.87
C PHE A 426 -18.91 -22.41 -9.17
N LYS A 427 -20.25 -22.36 -9.15
CA LYS A 427 -21.06 -21.94 -10.31
C LYS A 427 -20.87 -20.49 -10.75
N MET A 428 -20.26 -19.65 -9.92
CA MET A 428 -20.04 -18.24 -10.26
C MET A 428 -18.76 -18.00 -11.07
N PHE A 429 -17.84 -18.96 -11.14
CA PHE A 429 -16.60 -18.86 -11.91
C PHE A 429 -16.83 -19.12 -13.39
N ASP A 430 -16.12 -18.37 -14.23
CA ASP A 430 -16.18 -18.55 -15.67
C ASP A 430 -15.20 -19.63 -16.13
N ASP A 431 -13.99 -19.63 -15.57
CA ASP A 431 -12.94 -20.62 -15.84
C ASP A 431 -12.45 -21.30 -14.56
N PHE A 432 -12.02 -22.54 -14.72
CA PHE A 432 -11.50 -23.40 -13.67
C PHE A 432 -10.13 -23.97 -14.08
N ILE A 433 -9.16 -23.86 -13.18
CA ILE A 433 -7.80 -24.36 -13.34
C ILE A 433 -7.52 -25.31 -12.18
N LEU A 434 -7.36 -26.59 -12.47
CA LEU A 434 -7.07 -27.62 -11.48
C LEU A 434 -5.62 -28.08 -11.61
N LEU A 435 -4.86 -27.92 -10.53
CA LEU A 435 -3.45 -28.33 -10.43
C LEU A 435 -3.32 -29.57 -9.54
N ALA A 436 -2.46 -30.51 -9.93
CA ALA A 436 -2.06 -31.66 -9.12
C ALA A 436 -0.73 -31.42 -8.39
N LYS A 437 -0.38 -32.34 -7.48
CA LYS A 437 0.96 -32.37 -6.85
C LYS A 437 2.05 -32.40 -7.93
N GLY A 438 3.15 -31.71 -7.68
CA GLY A 438 4.21 -31.50 -8.68
C GLY A 438 3.93 -30.35 -9.67
N GLY A 439 2.81 -29.63 -9.52
CA GLY A 439 2.51 -28.44 -10.31
C GLY A 439 2.16 -28.75 -11.76
N LEU A 440 1.46 -29.86 -11.95
CA LEU A 440 0.94 -30.33 -13.23
C LEU A 440 -0.52 -29.91 -13.40
N THR A 441 -0.93 -29.61 -14.64
CA THR A 441 -2.33 -29.21 -14.93
C THR A 441 -3.18 -30.45 -15.21
N VAL A 442 -4.30 -30.57 -14.50
CA VAL A 442 -5.30 -31.63 -14.67
C VAL A 442 -6.46 -31.15 -15.53
N TYR A 443 -6.81 -29.88 -15.40
CA TYR A 443 -7.87 -29.26 -16.16
C TYR A 443 -7.63 -27.75 -16.26
N HIS A 444 -7.90 -27.18 -17.43
CA HIS A 444 -7.93 -25.74 -17.64
C HIS A 444 -9.01 -25.40 -18.69
N GLY A 445 -10.08 -24.74 -18.28
CA GLY A 445 -11.16 -24.38 -19.20
C GLY A 445 -12.42 -23.84 -18.51
N PRO A 446 -13.53 -23.70 -19.26
CA PRO A 446 -14.77 -23.17 -18.71
C PRO A 446 -15.37 -24.08 -17.64
N THR A 447 -15.81 -23.50 -16.51
CA THR A 447 -16.36 -24.26 -15.37
C THR A 447 -17.51 -25.20 -15.75
N LYS A 448 -18.33 -24.82 -16.74
CA LYS A 448 -19.47 -25.61 -17.22
C LYS A 448 -19.08 -26.93 -17.89
N LYS A 449 -17.87 -27.02 -18.44
CA LYS A 449 -17.37 -28.21 -19.16
C LYS A 449 -16.53 -29.13 -18.28
N VAL A 450 -16.32 -28.77 -17.01
CA VAL A 450 -15.52 -29.55 -16.07
C VAL A 450 -16.14 -30.93 -15.86
N GLU A 451 -17.44 -30.97 -15.54
CA GLU A 451 -18.17 -32.22 -15.29
C GLU A 451 -18.23 -33.11 -16.54
N GLU A 452 -18.42 -32.51 -17.72
CA GLU A 452 -18.38 -33.22 -19.02
C GLU A 452 -17.01 -33.87 -19.30
N TYR A 453 -15.91 -33.16 -19.03
CA TYR A 453 -14.56 -33.70 -19.21
C TYR A 453 -14.28 -34.88 -18.26
N PHE A 454 -14.56 -34.72 -16.96
CA PHE A 454 -14.29 -35.77 -15.98
C PHE A 454 -15.20 -36.98 -16.18
N SER A 455 -16.48 -36.78 -16.54
CA SER A 455 -17.37 -37.89 -16.88
C SER A 455 -16.92 -38.64 -18.14
N GLY A 456 -16.38 -37.94 -19.15
CA GLY A 456 -15.78 -38.56 -20.34
C GLY A 456 -14.56 -39.45 -20.04
N ILE A 457 -13.87 -39.21 -18.93
CA ILE A 457 -12.75 -40.03 -18.44
C ILE A 457 -13.24 -41.17 -17.53
N GLY A 458 -14.53 -41.20 -17.17
CA GLY A 458 -15.12 -42.18 -16.26
C GLY A 458 -15.12 -41.77 -14.79
N ILE A 459 -14.89 -40.48 -14.49
CA ILE A 459 -15.01 -39.91 -13.14
C ILE A 459 -16.38 -39.23 -13.03
N VAL A 460 -17.32 -39.93 -12.40
CA VAL A 460 -18.67 -39.41 -12.15
C VAL A 460 -18.74 -38.88 -10.72
N VAL A 461 -19.19 -37.63 -10.57
CA VAL A 461 -19.35 -37.01 -9.25
C VAL A 461 -20.60 -37.61 -8.58
N PRO A 462 -20.49 -38.16 -7.35
CA PRO A 462 -21.64 -38.69 -6.63
C PRO A 462 -22.66 -37.61 -6.26
N ASP A 463 -23.93 -38.02 -6.12
CA ASP A 463 -24.98 -37.14 -5.62
C ASP A 463 -24.65 -36.59 -4.23
N ARG A 464 -24.90 -35.29 -4.02
CA ARG A 464 -24.66 -34.55 -2.77
C ARG A 464 -23.18 -34.26 -2.45
N VAL A 465 -22.25 -34.53 -3.36
CA VAL A 465 -20.86 -34.08 -3.25
C VAL A 465 -20.63 -32.89 -4.17
N THR A 466 -19.89 -31.90 -3.69
CA THR A 466 -19.43 -30.75 -4.47
C THR A 466 -18.37 -31.23 -5.48
N PRO A 467 -18.54 -30.97 -6.79
CA PRO A 467 -17.57 -31.39 -7.80
C PRO A 467 -16.11 -30.98 -7.50
N PRO A 468 -15.82 -29.73 -7.07
CA PRO A 468 -14.45 -29.32 -6.76
C PRO A 468 -13.79 -30.14 -5.65
N ASP A 469 -14.55 -30.48 -4.60
CA ASP A 469 -14.03 -31.24 -3.47
C ASP A 469 -13.79 -32.69 -3.89
N HIS A 470 -14.71 -33.28 -4.68
CA HIS A 470 -14.53 -34.62 -5.23
C HIS A 470 -13.26 -34.74 -6.10
N TYR A 471 -12.99 -33.76 -6.96
CA TYR A 471 -11.77 -33.77 -7.77
C TYR A 471 -10.50 -33.64 -6.94
N ILE A 472 -10.54 -32.87 -5.84
CA ILE A 472 -9.39 -32.76 -4.93
C ILE A 472 -9.18 -34.05 -4.16
N ASP A 473 -10.22 -34.69 -3.65
CA ASP A 473 -10.12 -35.95 -2.93
C ASP A 473 -9.51 -37.07 -3.79
N ILE A 474 -9.82 -37.06 -5.10
CA ILE A 474 -9.18 -37.96 -6.08
C ILE A 474 -7.70 -37.62 -6.24
N LEU A 475 -7.35 -36.34 -6.37
CA LEU A 475 -5.96 -35.90 -6.50
C LEU A 475 -5.11 -36.10 -5.23
N GLU A 476 -5.75 -36.16 -4.07
CA GLU A 476 -5.09 -36.51 -2.80
C GLU A 476 -4.95 -38.03 -2.62
N GLY A 477 -5.66 -38.83 -3.43
CA GLY A 477 -5.67 -40.30 -3.34
C GLY A 477 -6.61 -40.86 -2.27
N ILE A 478 -7.49 -40.02 -1.70
CA ILE A 478 -8.48 -40.41 -0.69
C ILE A 478 -9.58 -41.26 -1.34
N ILE A 479 -10.03 -40.82 -2.51
CA ILE A 479 -11.05 -41.52 -3.31
C ILE A 479 -10.38 -42.14 -4.53
N LYS A 480 -10.47 -43.46 -4.66
CA LYS A 480 -10.04 -44.16 -5.87
C LYS A 480 -11.18 -44.16 -6.89
N PRO A 481 -10.96 -43.69 -8.13
CA PRO A 481 -11.97 -43.75 -9.17
C PRO A 481 -12.29 -45.21 -9.53
N SER A 482 -13.52 -45.45 -9.99
CA SER A 482 -14.11 -46.77 -10.28
C SER A 482 -13.33 -47.66 -11.26
N ASN A 483 -12.41 -47.08 -12.05
CA ASN A 483 -11.64 -47.79 -13.09
C ASN A 483 -10.19 -48.13 -12.70
N ASN A 484 -9.82 -48.17 -11.41
CA ASN A 484 -8.41 -48.35 -10.97
C ASN A 484 -7.43 -47.32 -11.56
N MET A 485 -7.91 -46.14 -11.99
CA MET A 485 -7.04 -45.09 -12.50
C MET A 485 -6.24 -44.48 -11.35
N THR A 486 -4.94 -44.32 -11.55
CA THR A 486 -4.09 -43.61 -10.59
C THR A 486 -4.23 -42.10 -10.77
N HIS A 487 -4.12 -41.36 -9.66
CA HIS A 487 -4.21 -39.89 -9.67
C HIS A 487 -3.07 -39.23 -10.47
N GLU A 488 -1.95 -39.94 -10.66
CA GLU A 488 -0.78 -39.51 -11.43
C GLU A 488 -1.00 -39.54 -12.95
N GLU A 489 -1.96 -40.34 -13.44
CA GLU A 489 -2.32 -40.38 -14.86
C GLU A 489 -3.13 -39.17 -15.32
N LEU A 490 -3.87 -38.51 -14.41
CA LEU A 490 -4.83 -37.45 -14.76
C LEU A 490 -4.18 -36.25 -15.48
N PRO A 491 -3.02 -35.73 -15.04
CA PRO A 491 -2.35 -34.67 -15.77
C PRO A 491 -1.85 -35.10 -17.15
N VAL A 492 -1.39 -36.35 -17.29
CA VAL A 492 -0.93 -36.89 -18.58
C VAL A 492 -2.09 -36.99 -19.57
N ARG A 493 -3.25 -37.48 -19.13
CA ARG A 493 -4.47 -37.52 -19.95
C ARG A 493 -4.92 -36.14 -20.39
N TRP A 494 -4.78 -35.11 -19.55
CA TRP A 494 -5.05 -33.73 -19.93
C TRP A 494 -4.10 -33.21 -21.02
N MET A 495 -2.82 -33.55 -20.92
CA MET A 495 -1.84 -33.22 -21.97
C MET A 495 -2.20 -33.89 -23.30
N LEU A 496 -2.51 -35.19 -23.28
CA LEU A 496 -2.91 -35.95 -24.47
C LEU A 496 -4.21 -35.43 -25.10
N HIS A 497 -5.24 -35.14 -24.28
CA HIS A 497 -6.52 -34.60 -24.74
C HIS A 497 -6.37 -33.28 -25.52
N ASN A 498 -5.40 -32.44 -25.15
CA ASN A 498 -5.16 -31.15 -25.80
C ASN A 498 -3.99 -31.18 -26.80
N GLY A 499 -3.33 -32.33 -26.99
CA GLY A 499 -2.15 -32.46 -27.87
C GLY A 499 -0.91 -31.72 -27.37
N TYR A 500 -0.74 -31.56 -26.05
CA TYR A 500 0.46 -30.95 -25.46
C TYR A 500 1.62 -31.95 -25.37
N PRO A 501 2.88 -31.48 -25.47
CA PRO A 501 4.04 -32.36 -25.37
C PRO A 501 4.16 -32.93 -23.95
N VAL A 502 4.22 -34.25 -23.85
CA VAL A 502 4.43 -34.96 -22.58
C VAL A 502 5.93 -35.03 -22.28
N PRO A 503 6.38 -34.65 -21.06
CA PRO A 503 7.78 -34.76 -20.67
C PRO A 503 8.30 -36.21 -20.68
N PRO A 504 9.60 -36.43 -20.94
CA PRO A 504 10.16 -37.75 -21.23
C PRO A 504 10.07 -38.77 -20.08
N ASP A 505 10.08 -38.29 -18.84
CA ASP A 505 9.93 -39.10 -17.62
C ASP A 505 8.47 -39.51 -17.31
N MET A 506 7.48 -38.91 -17.99
CA MET A 506 6.07 -39.30 -17.90
C MET A 506 5.62 -40.12 -19.12
N LEU A 507 6.54 -40.45 -20.02
CA LEU A 507 6.24 -41.30 -21.18
C LEU A 507 5.91 -42.74 -20.76
N GLU A 508 6.52 -43.26 -19.69
CA GLU A 508 6.19 -44.58 -19.15
C GLU A 508 4.73 -44.67 -18.70
N LEU A 509 4.21 -43.58 -18.12
CA LEU A 509 2.78 -43.44 -17.78
C LEU A 509 1.91 -43.39 -19.05
N CYS A 510 2.35 -42.74 -20.13
CA CYS A 510 1.65 -42.80 -21.42
C CYS A 510 1.57 -44.23 -21.95
N ASP A 511 2.67 -44.99 -21.87
CA ASP A 511 2.71 -46.38 -22.33
C ASP A 511 1.79 -47.28 -21.48
N GLN A 512 1.70 -47.03 -20.17
CA GLN A 512 0.76 -47.72 -19.29
C GLN A 512 -0.71 -47.37 -19.61
N ILE A 513 -1.02 -46.10 -19.89
CA ILE A 513 -2.35 -45.66 -20.31
C ILE A 513 -2.73 -46.29 -21.66
N ALA A 514 -1.78 -46.39 -22.60
CA ALA A 514 -1.99 -47.04 -23.89
C ALA A 514 -2.20 -48.57 -23.74
N LYS A 515 -1.41 -49.23 -22.89
CA LYS A 515 -1.50 -50.67 -22.60
C LYS A 515 -2.77 -51.05 -21.84
N GLY A 516 -3.31 -50.18 -20.99
CA GLY A 516 -4.58 -50.40 -20.27
C GLY A 516 -5.82 -50.55 -21.17
N SER A 517 -5.71 -50.29 -22.47
CA SER A 517 -6.77 -50.49 -23.46
C SER A 517 -6.78 -51.89 -24.11
N SER A 518 -5.82 -52.76 -23.79
CA SER A 518 -5.77 -54.15 -24.27
C SER A 518 -5.39 -55.11 -23.14
N GLU A 519 -6.40 -55.84 -22.66
CA GLU A 519 -6.38 -57.06 -21.84
C GLU A 519 -5.63 -57.07 -20.47
N LYS A 520 -6.38 -57.50 -19.46
CA LYS A 520 -5.87 -57.95 -18.14
C LYS A 520 -5.13 -59.27 -18.29
N THR A 521 -3.98 -59.42 -17.63
CA THR A 521 -3.53 -60.72 -17.09
C THR A 521 -2.84 -60.51 -15.74
N GLN A 522 -2.83 -61.57 -14.93
CA GLN A 522 -2.69 -61.68 -13.48
C GLN A 522 -1.33 -61.30 -12.86
N MET A 523 -1.42 -60.88 -11.58
CA MET A 523 -0.54 -61.07 -10.40
C MET A 523 0.99 -61.03 -10.54
N GLY A 524 1.59 -60.19 -9.70
CA GLY A 524 2.97 -60.30 -9.20
C GLY A 524 3.16 -59.34 -8.02
N ASP A 525 3.13 -59.89 -6.81
CA ASP A 525 3.66 -59.28 -5.58
C ASP A 525 5.17 -59.38 -5.67
N ASP A 526 5.86 -58.24 -5.79
CA ASP A 526 7.31 -58.16 -5.62
C ASP A 526 7.63 -56.88 -4.83
N THR A 527 8.00 -57.09 -3.58
CA THR A 527 8.77 -56.16 -2.77
C THR A 527 10.16 -56.00 -3.38
N ASP A 528 10.44 -54.85 -3.98
CA ASP A 528 11.81 -54.48 -4.33
C ASP A 528 12.27 -53.25 -3.52
N ASP A 529 13.25 -53.54 -2.66
CA ASP A 529 14.04 -52.60 -1.90
C ASP A 529 14.75 -51.62 -2.85
N HIS A 530 14.31 -50.35 -2.84
CA HIS A 530 15.20 -49.27 -3.21
C HIS A 530 16.21 -49.04 -2.07
N HIS A 531 17.32 -49.78 -2.12
CA HIS A 531 18.58 -49.35 -1.53
C HIS A 531 18.99 -48.02 -2.20
N GLY A 532 18.51 -46.92 -1.64
CA GLY A 532 19.11 -45.61 -1.85
C GLY A 532 20.55 -45.67 -1.36
N VAL A 533 21.48 -45.55 -2.28
CA VAL A 533 22.86 -45.15 -1.97
C VAL A 533 22.74 -43.81 -1.24
N VAL A 534 22.85 -43.84 0.08
CA VAL A 534 23.08 -42.66 0.89
C VAL A 534 24.52 -42.25 0.59
N GLU A 535 24.71 -41.45 -0.46
CA GLU A 535 25.88 -40.58 -0.52
C GLU A 535 25.77 -39.70 0.73
N GLU A 536 26.73 -39.85 1.64
CA GLU A 536 26.95 -38.92 2.74
C GLU A 536 27.24 -37.53 2.14
N HIS A 537 26.18 -36.78 1.88
CA HIS A 537 26.27 -35.38 1.51
C HIS A 537 26.87 -34.63 2.71
N SER A 538 28.14 -34.26 2.57
CA SER A 538 28.85 -33.41 3.52
C SER A 538 28.00 -32.20 3.90
N PHE A 539 27.77 -32.00 5.20
CA PHE A 539 27.09 -30.83 5.78
C PHE A 539 27.66 -29.50 5.25
N ALA A 540 28.97 -29.46 4.95
CA ALA A 540 29.61 -28.29 4.34
C ALA A 540 29.18 -28.07 2.88
N GLY A 541 28.90 -29.14 2.14
CA GLY A 541 28.38 -29.10 0.77
C GLY A 541 26.93 -28.61 0.72
N GLU A 542 26.08 -29.07 1.64
CA GLU A 542 24.70 -28.57 1.79
C GLU A 542 24.69 -27.10 2.22
N LEU A 543 25.51 -26.72 3.20
CA LEU A 543 25.63 -25.33 3.65
C LEU A 543 26.16 -24.42 2.54
N TRP A 544 27.13 -24.87 1.73
CA TRP A 544 27.64 -24.10 0.60
C TRP A 544 26.61 -23.97 -0.54
N GLN A 545 25.83 -25.02 -0.80
CA GLN A 545 24.71 -24.97 -1.74
C GLN A 545 23.60 -24.03 -1.26
N ASP A 546 23.28 -24.03 0.04
CA ASP A 546 22.31 -23.13 0.64
C ASP A 546 22.79 -21.68 0.59
N VAL A 547 24.06 -21.42 0.91
CA VAL A 547 24.68 -20.09 0.76
C VAL A 547 24.65 -19.63 -0.70
N ARG A 548 25.01 -20.50 -1.65
CA ARG A 548 24.97 -20.18 -3.08
C ARG A 548 23.54 -19.92 -3.56
N CYS A 549 22.57 -20.71 -3.11
CA CYS A 549 21.15 -20.51 -3.40
C CYS A 549 20.67 -19.16 -2.84
N HIS A 550 21.05 -18.82 -1.60
CA HIS A 550 20.74 -17.52 -1.00
C HIS A 550 21.37 -16.35 -1.77
N VAL A 551 22.62 -16.48 -2.22
CA VAL A 551 23.30 -15.47 -3.04
C VAL A 551 22.64 -15.34 -4.41
N GLU A 552 22.23 -16.44 -5.04
CA GLU A 552 21.53 -16.42 -6.33
C GLU A 552 20.11 -15.85 -6.21
N LEU A 553 19.35 -16.23 -5.18
CA LEU A 553 18.07 -15.60 -4.80
C LEU A 553 18.24 -14.09 -4.64
N HIS A 554 19.30 -13.67 -3.95
CA HIS A 554 19.61 -12.27 -3.73
C HIS A 554 19.96 -11.56 -5.05
N LYS A 555 20.76 -12.19 -5.91
CA LYS A 555 21.09 -11.67 -7.24
C LYS A 555 19.83 -11.50 -8.11
N ASP A 556 18.93 -12.48 -8.11
CA ASP A 556 17.67 -12.41 -8.86
C ASP A 556 16.77 -11.28 -8.34
N GLN A 557 16.66 -11.10 -7.02
CA GLN A 557 15.92 -9.99 -6.41
C GLN A 557 16.48 -8.62 -6.78
N VAL A 558 17.80 -8.45 -6.68
CA VAL A 558 18.49 -7.22 -7.09
C VAL A 558 18.28 -6.97 -8.58
N HIS A 559 18.37 -8.01 -9.41
CA HIS A 559 18.18 -7.90 -10.85
C HIS A 559 16.75 -7.49 -11.22
N LEU A 560 15.73 -8.08 -10.60
CA LEU A 560 14.32 -7.71 -10.78
C LEU A 560 14.02 -6.27 -10.34
N ASN A 561 14.70 -5.80 -9.29
CA ASN A 561 14.53 -4.44 -8.77
C ASN A 561 15.27 -3.38 -9.59
N PHE A 562 16.44 -3.73 -10.14
CA PHE A 562 17.29 -2.80 -10.89
C PHE A 562 16.94 -2.73 -12.38
N LEU A 563 16.38 -3.80 -12.95
CA LEU A 563 15.78 -3.75 -14.28
C LEU A 563 14.53 -2.87 -14.22
N GLN A 564 14.71 -1.58 -14.52
CA GLN A 564 13.63 -0.70 -14.92
C GLN A 564 13.02 -1.26 -16.21
N SER A 565 12.04 -2.15 -16.08
CA SER A 565 11.18 -2.48 -17.20
C SER A 565 10.51 -1.18 -17.65
N LYS A 566 10.70 -0.82 -18.92
CA LYS A 566 9.97 0.31 -19.52
C LYS A 566 8.49 0.09 -19.25
N ASP A 567 7.85 1.07 -18.65
CA ASP A 567 6.44 0.99 -18.31
C ASP A 567 5.60 1.04 -19.58
N LEU A 568 4.86 -0.03 -19.85
CA LEU A 568 4.01 -0.20 -21.04
C LEU A 568 2.52 0.03 -20.72
N SER A 569 2.18 0.34 -19.47
CA SER A 569 0.80 0.51 -19.04
C SER A 569 0.14 1.82 -19.51
N ASN A 570 0.90 2.72 -20.15
CA ASN A 570 0.49 4.08 -20.53
C ASN A 570 -0.15 4.91 -19.38
N ARG A 571 0.00 4.47 -18.12
CA ARG A 571 -0.61 5.10 -16.96
C ARG A 571 0.36 6.05 -16.27
N ARG A 572 -0.01 7.33 -16.25
CA ARG A 572 0.74 8.35 -15.50
C ARG A 572 0.33 8.36 -14.03
N ASN A 573 1.19 7.78 -13.18
CA ASN A 573 1.05 7.88 -11.73
C ASN A 573 1.43 9.30 -11.26
N PRO A 574 0.94 9.73 -10.08
CA PRO A 574 1.34 11.00 -9.47
C PRO A 574 2.87 11.10 -9.32
N SER A 575 3.41 12.29 -9.55
CA SER A 575 4.83 12.62 -9.35
C SER A 575 5.32 12.26 -7.94
N ILE A 576 6.61 11.98 -7.79
CA ILE A 576 7.27 11.65 -6.51
C ILE A 576 6.96 12.70 -5.44
N LEU A 577 6.97 14.00 -5.75
CA LEU A 577 6.65 15.07 -4.81
C LEU A 577 5.20 15.00 -4.27
N ARG A 578 4.24 14.68 -5.15
CA ARG A 578 2.83 14.47 -4.75
C ARG A 578 2.71 13.22 -3.86
N GLN A 579 3.39 12.13 -4.22
CA GLN A 579 3.42 10.91 -3.39
C GLN A 579 4.05 11.19 -2.02
N TYR A 580 5.17 11.91 -1.97
CA TYR A 580 5.82 12.34 -0.73
C TYR A 580 4.85 13.11 0.17
N ARG A 581 4.09 14.07 -0.38
CA ARG A 581 3.08 14.81 0.40
C ARG A 581 1.98 13.91 0.97
N TYR A 582 1.55 12.89 0.22
CA TYR A 582 0.55 11.93 0.71
C TYR A 582 1.11 11.01 1.78
N TYR A 583 2.35 10.52 1.60
CA TYR A 583 3.06 9.74 2.61
C TYR A 583 3.28 10.53 3.88
N LEU A 584 3.80 11.76 3.77
CA LEU A 584 4.02 12.64 4.92
C LEU A 584 2.71 12.81 5.71
N GLY A 585 1.60 13.09 5.02
CA GLY A 585 0.29 13.19 5.68
C GLY A 585 -0.18 11.90 6.36
N ARG A 586 0.15 10.72 5.82
CA ARG A 586 -0.16 9.41 6.42
C ARG A 586 0.72 9.14 7.65
N VAL A 587 2.03 9.27 7.50
CA VAL A 587 2.99 8.98 8.57
C VAL A 587 2.81 9.96 9.72
N THR A 588 2.49 11.24 9.46
CA THR A 588 2.15 12.19 10.53
C THR A 588 0.95 11.71 11.35
N LYS A 589 -0.09 11.15 10.71
CA LYS A 589 -1.24 10.60 11.44
C LYS A 589 -0.88 9.36 12.25
N GLN A 590 -0.06 8.46 11.70
CA GLN A 590 0.42 7.29 12.41
C GLN A 590 1.20 7.71 13.67
N ARG A 591 2.13 8.67 13.53
CA ARG A 591 2.89 9.23 14.65
C ARG A 591 1.99 9.89 15.71
N LEU A 592 0.99 10.65 15.29
CA LEU A 592 0.04 11.28 16.24
C LEU A 592 -0.79 10.23 17.00
N ARG A 593 -1.16 9.10 16.38
CA ARG A 593 -1.85 7.99 17.06
C ARG A 593 -0.93 7.18 17.98
N GLU A 594 0.38 7.27 17.76
CA GLU A 594 1.44 6.69 18.60
C GLU A 594 2.04 7.72 19.57
N ALA A 595 1.39 8.87 19.79
CA ALA A 595 1.92 9.96 20.62
C ALA A 595 2.28 9.52 22.04
N ARG A 596 1.58 8.54 22.61
CA ARG A 596 1.91 7.98 23.94
C ARG A 596 3.29 7.35 23.99
N LEU A 597 3.68 6.63 22.94
CA LEU A 597 5.00 6.01 22.84
C LEU A 597 6.09 7.07 22.68
N GLN A 598 5.81 8.13 21.91
CA GLN A 598 6.73 9.27 21.77
C GLN A 598 6.88 10.05 23.07
N ALA A 599 5.79 10.25 23.82
CA ALA A 599 5.82 10.89 25.12
C ALA A 599 6.64 10.08 26.14
N ALA A 600 6.54 8.74 26.13
CA ALA A 600 7.35 7.87 26.95
C ALA A 600 8.86 7.99 26.61
N ASP A 601 9.22 8.01 25.32
CA ASP A 601 10.62 8.20 24.90
C ASP A 601 11.17 9.57 25.38
N LEU A 602 10.38 10.65 25.27
CA LEU A 602 10.78 11.97 25.76
C LEU A 602 10.88 12.02 27.30
N LEU A 603 10.00 11.32 28.00
CA LEU A 603 10.02 11.21 29.46
C LEU A 603 11.28 10.47 29.95
N ILE A 604 11.63 9.35 29.31
CA ILE A 604 12.85 8.60 29.64
C ILE A 604 14.08 9.46 29.38
N LEU A 605 14.11 10.22 28.29
CA LEU A 605 15.22 11.12 27.98
C LEU A 605 15.33 12.29 28.97
N LEU A 606 14.21 12.83 29.43
CA LEU A 606 14.13 13.84 30.46
C LEU A 606 14.65 13.31 31.81
N LEU A 607 14.25 12.10 32.21
CA LEU A 607 14.76 11.42 33.40
C LEU A 607 16.27 11.14 33.30
N ALA A 608 16.75 10.69 32.15
CA ALA A 608 18.17 10.48 31.91
C ALA A 608 18.99 11.78 32.03
N GLY A 609 18.46 12.89 31.51
CA GLY A 609 19.08 14.21 31.67
C GLY A 609 19.14 14.66 33.14
N ALA A 610 18.10 14.37 33.93
CA ALA A 610 18.09 14.67 35.36
C ALA A 610 19.10 13.80 36.14
N CYS A 611 19.12 12.48 35.91
CA CYS A 611 20.04 11.56 36.58
C CYS A 611 21.50 11.84 36.23
N LEU A 612 21.82 12.10 34.96
CA LEU A 612 23.19 12.43 34.56
C LEU A 612 23.58 13.84 34.98
N GLY A 613 22.63 14.78 35.00
CA GLY A 613 22.87 16.13 35.50
C GLY A 613 23.22 16.17 36.99
N THR A 614 22.68 15.27 37.82
CA THR A 614 23.02 15.16 39.25
C THR A 614 24.30 14.37 39.51
N LEU A 615 24.60 13.36 38.67
CA LEU A 615 25.76 12.48 38.84
C LEU A 615 27.04 13.05 38.23
N ALA A 616 26.96 13.76 37.11
CA ALA A 616 28.12 14.31 36.43
C ALA A 616 28.51 15.65 37.06
N LYS A 617 29.78 15.79 37.47
CA LYS A 617 30.37 17.09 37.81
C LYS A 617 31.13 17.60 36.58
N VAL A 618 30.58 18.61 35.89
CA VAL A 618 31.22 19.18 34.69
C VAL A 618 32.19 20.32 35.02
N ASP A 619 32.14 20.85 36.26
CA ASP A 619 33.00 21.92 36.75
C ASP A 619 34.42 21.49 37.15
N ASP A 620 34.78 20.22 36.95
CA ASP A 620 36.10 19.66 37.29
C ASP A 620 37.22 20.18 36.36
N GLU A 621 38.49 20.08 36.81
CA GLU A 621 39.69 20.52 36.05
C GLU A 621 39.87 19.84 34.68
N THR A 622 39.14 18.74 34.44
CA THR A 622 39.12 17.98 33.19
C THR A 622 38.05 18.45 32.20
N PHE A 623 37.47 19.64 32.41
CA PHE A 623 36.41 20.21 31.57
C PHE A 623 35.18 19.30 31.41
N GLY A 624 34.90 18.50 32.44
CA GLY A 624 33.75 17.59 32.48
C GLY A 624 33.81 16.42 31.50
N SER A 625 35.00 15.98 31.08
CA SER A 625 35.12 14.91 30.07
C SER A 625 34.33 13.65 30.43
N THR A 626 34.35 13.22 31.69
CA THR A 626 33.58 12.06 32.18
C THR A 626 32.06 12.29 32.17
N GLY A 627 31.61 13.52 32.42
CA GLY A 627 30.19 13.88 32.32
C GLY A 627 29.68 13.83 30.87
N TYR A 628 30.50 14.30 29.93
CA TYR A 628 30.17 14.27 28.51
C TYR A 628 30.26 12.87 27.91
N THR A 629 31.15 11.98 28.38
CA THR A 629 31.16 10.58 27.92
C THR A 629 29.86 9.87 28.27
N TYR A 630 29.36 10.03 29.50
CA TYR A 630 28.05 9.47 29.89
C TYR A 630 26.90 10.08 29.09
N THR A 631 26.96 11.38 28.80
CA THR A 631 25.99 12.07 27.94
C THR A 631 25.97 11.48 26.53
N VAL A 632 27.15 11.31 25.90
CA VAL A 632 27.27 10.75 24.55
C VAL A 632 26.71 9.32 24.51
N ILE A 633 26.99 8.49 25.52
CA ILE A 633 26.45 7.13 25.61
C ILE A 633 24.93 7.16 25.76
N ALA A 634 24.41 7.83 26.79
CA ALA A 634 22.99 7.80 27.12
C ALA A 634 22.11 8.39 26.01
N VAL A 635 22.47 9.56 25.48
CA VAL A 635 21.72 10.19 24.39
C VAL A 635 21.78 9.35 23.12
N SER A 636 22.94 8.77 22.78
CA SER A 636 23.07 7.92 21.60
C SER A 636 22.17 6.69 21.71
N LEU A 637 22.23 5.97 22.83
CA LEU A 637 21.43 4.77 23.08
C LEU A 637 19.92 5.04 22.98
N LEU A 638 19.43 6.02 23.74
CA LEU A 638 18.01 6.34 23.79
C LEU A 638 17.49 6.84 22.43
N CYS A 639 18.30 7.63 21.71
CA CYS A 639 17.93 8.12 20.40
C CYS A 639 17.95 7.02 19.33
N MET A 640 18.93 6.10 19.33
CA MET A 640 18.97 4.98 18.39
C MET A 640 17.76 4.06 18.55
N ILE A 641 17.43 3.66 19.79
CA ILE A 641 16.31 2.73 20.05
C ILE A 641 14.99 3.31 19.53
N SER A 642 14.78 4.60 19.74
CA SER A 642 13.57 5.29 19.28
C SER A 642 13.55 5.44 17.74
N ALA A 643 14.69 5.71 17.10
CA ALA A 643 14.80 5.81 15.63
C ALA A 643 14.71 4.45 14.93
N LEU A 644 15.11 3.36 15.59
CA LEU A 644 15.07 2.01 15.04
C LEU A 644 13.63 1.58 14.70
N ARG A 645 12.67 1.94 15.56
CA ARG A 645 11.24 1.63 15.40
C ARG A 645 10.64 2.24 14.13
N SER A 646 11.25 3.28 13.56
CA SER A 646 10.74 3.97 12.37
C SER A 646 10.71 3.10 11.12
N PHE A 647 11.68 2.20 10.94
CA PHE A 647 11.77 1.37 9.73
C PHE A 647 11.61 -0.13 10.01
N SER A 648 11.90 -0.61 11.22
CA SER A 648 11.87 -2.04 11.54
C SER A 648 10.47 -2.67 11.49
N LEU A 649 9.44 -1.95 11.93
CA LEU A 649 8.06 -2.47 12.04
C LEU A 649 7.30 -2.46 10.69
N ASP A 650 7.69 -1.59 9.76
CA ASP A 650 6.93 -1.33 8.54
C ASP A 650 7.51 -2.02 7.28
N LYS A 651 8.48 -2.94 7.44
CA LYS A 651 9.17 -3.58 6.30
C LYS A 651 8.19 -4.28 5.36
N LEU A 652 7.27 -5.09 5.91
CA LEU A 652 6.28 -5.83 5.12
C LEU A 652 5.33 -4.89 4.36
N HIS A 653 4.91 -3.79 5.00
CA HIS A 653 4.07 -2.78 4.36
C HIS A 653 4.81 -2.06 3.23
N TYR A 654 6.08 -1.69 3.44
CA TYR A 654 6.92 -1.09 2.41
C TYR A 654 7.14 -2.04 1.22
N MET A 655 7.44 -3.32 1.50
CA MET A 655 7.64 -4.35 0.48
C MET A 655 6.43 -4.48 -0.44
N ARG A 656 5.23 -4.51 0.15
CA ARG A 656 3.98 -4.56 -0.61
C ARG A 656 3.72 -3.28 -1.42
N GLU A 657 3.87 -2.11 -0.81
CA GLU A 657 3.60 -0.82 -1.46
C GLU A 657 4.57 -0.56 -2.63
N SER A 658 5.85 -0.88 -2.44
CA SER A 658 6.86 -0.79 -3.49
C SER A 658 6.60 -1.81 -4.60
N ALA A 659 6.21 -3.05 -4.28
CA ALA A 659 5.78 -4.05 -5.26
C ALA A 659 4.50 -3.64 -6.03
N SER A 660 3.73 -2.71 -5.52
CA SER A 660 2.53 -2.13 -6.16
C SER A 660 2.83 -0.90 -7.03
N GLY A 661 4.10 -0.47 -7.10
CA GLY A 661 4.56 0.63 -7.96
C GLY A 661 4.60 2.00 -7.29
N ILE A 662 4.52 2.04 -5.96
CA ILE A 662 4.68 3.28 -5.19
C ILE A 662 6.17 3.59 -4.99
N SER A 663 6.55 4.87 -5.01
CA SER A 663 7.95 5.30 -4.95
C SER A 663 8.59 5.07 -3.57
N SER A 664 9.69 4.31 -3.56
CA SER A 664 10.51 4.09 -2.35
C SER A 664 11.19 5.36 -1.84
N LEU A 665 11.54 6.30 -2.73
CA LEU A 665 12.14 7.58 -2.35
C LEU A 665 11.14 8.45 -1.59
N ALA A 666 9.90 8.52 -2.05
CA ALA A 666 8.83 9.24 -1.36
C ALA A 666 8.57 8.67 0.04
N TYR A 667 8.59 7.34 0.17
CA TYR A 667 8.48 6.65 1.46
C TYR A 667 9.62 7.04 2.41
N PHE A 668 10.89 6.88 1.98
CA PHE A 668 12.06 7.15 2.81
C PHE A 668 12.11 8.61 3.28
N LEU A 669 12.01 9.57 2.35
CA LEU A 669 12.05 11.00 2.67
C LEU A 669 10.93 11.43 3.61
N SER A 670 9.72 10.86 3.46
CA SER A 670 8.59 11.22 4.32
C SER A 670 8.80 10.84 5.78
N LYS A 671 9.43 9.67 6.02
CA LYS A 671 9.77 9.19 7.35
C LYS A 671 10.93 9.99 7.94
N ASP A 672 11.98 10.19 7.16
CA ASP A 672 13.14 10.98 7.57
C ASP A 672 12.74 12.42 7.94
N THR A 673 11.85 13.06 7.19
CA THR A 673 11.33 14.41 7.52
C THR A 673 10.64 14.46 8.89
N LEU A 674 9.89 13.42 9.26
CA LEU A 674 9.18 13.38 10.54
C LEU A 674 10.11 13.02 11.70
N ASP A 675 11.08 12.15 11.45
CA ASP A 675 12.09 11.82 12.45
C ASP A 675 13.07 12.97 12.68
N LEU A 676 13.30 13.84 11.67
CA LEU A 676 14.06 15.07 11.82
C LEU A 676 13.42 16.02 12.85
N PHE A 677 12.09 16.10 12.90
CA PHE A 677 11.39 16.87 13.93
C PHE A 677 11.70 16.33 15.34
N ASN A 678 11.69 15.01 15.52
CA ASN A 678 12.08 14.38 16.79
C ASN A 678 13.58 14.54 17.08
N THR A 679 14.42 14.60 16.05
CA THR A 679 15.87 14.84 16.16
C THR A 679 16.18 16.24 16.68
N ILE A 680 15.33 17.23 16.38
CA ILE A 680 15.45 18.60 16.90
C ILE A 680 14.95 18.67 18.36
N LEU A 681 13.87 17.95 18.67
CA LEU A 681 13.21 18.01 19.98
C LEU A 681 13.96 17.23 21.07
N LYS A 682 14.52 16.06 20.77
CA LYS A 682 15.17 15.19 21.76
C LYS A 682 16.38 15.85 22.46
N PRO A 683 17.37 16.43 21.74
CA PRO A 683 18.46 17.18 22.34
C PRO A 683 18.00 18.27 23.30
N LEU A 684 16.94 19.00 22.92
CA LEU A 684 16.38 20.08 23.70
C LEU A 684 15.88 19.60 25.07
N VAL A 685 15.12 18.51 25.07
CA VAL A 685 14.56 17.92 26.29
C VAL A 685 15.67 17.40 27.21
N TYR A 686 16.66 16.70 26.66
CA TYR A 686 17.79 16.22 27.45
C TYR A 686 18.57 17.39 28.08
N LEU A 687 18.94 18.38 27.26
CA LEU A 687 19.79 19.49 27.68
C LEU A 687 19.12 20.36 28.73
N SER A 688 17.79 20.51 28.65
CA SER A 688 17.02 21.27 29.63
C SER A 688 17.21 20.79 31.07
N MET A 689 17.18 19.47 31.29
CA MET A 689 17.39 18.89 32.61
C MET A 689 18.87 18.83 32.99
N PHE A 690 19.74 18.52 32.03
CA PHE A 690 21.16 18.44 32.28
C PHE A 690 21.75 19.79 32.74
N TYR A 691 21.38 20.90 32.09
CA TYR A 691 21.83 22.24 32.50
C TYR A 691 21.27 22.68 33.85
N PHE A 692 20.04 22.26 34.18
CA PHE A 692 19.42 22.62 35.45
C PHE A 692 20.19 22.09 36.66
N PHE A 693 20.73 20.87 36.58
CA PHE A 693 21.47 20.25 37.68
C PHE A 693 22.97 20.49 37.65
N ASN A 694 23.59 20.57 36.47
CA ASN A 694 25.05 20.60 36.32
C ASN A 694 25.63 22.01 36.11
N SER A 695 24.80 22.99 35.74
CA SER A 695 25.21 24.38 35.45
C SER A 695 26.55 24.52 34.68
N PRO A 696 26.73 23.81 33.55
CA PRO A 696 28.02 23.79 32.85
C PRO A 696 28.38 25.18 32.32
N ARG A 697 29.69 25.47 32.24
CA ARG A 697 30.21 26.79 31.86
C ARG A 697 30.04 27.14 30.37
N SER A 698 29.84 26.14 29.51
CA SER A 698 29.53 26.31 28.08
C SER A 698 28.11 26.84 27.85
N THR A 699 27.90 27.57 26.75
CA THR A 699 26.55 28.07 26.45
C THR A 699 25.61 26.94 26.10
N PHE A 700 24.33 27.13 26.43
CA PHE A 700 23.27 26.20 26.03
C PHE A 700 23.23 26.00 24.51
N GLU A 701 23.52 27.05 23.74
CA GLU A 701 23.53 27.00 22.28
C GLU A 701 24.64 26.08 21.75
N ASP A 702 25.88 26.22 22.24
CA ASP A 702 27.00 25.41 21.78
C ASP A 702 26.76 23.91 22.04
N ASN A 703 26.33 23.57 23.26
CA ASN A 703 26.02 22.17 23.61
C ASN A 703 24.78 21.64 22.87
N TYR A 704 23.79 22.49 22.58
CA TYR A 704 22.64 22.11 21.76
C TYR A 704 23.05 21.77 20.33
N VAL A 705 23.91 22.57 19.70
CA VAL A 705 24.42 22.32 18.35
C VAL A 705 25.20 21.01 18.29
N VAL A 706 26.06 20.73 19.27
CA VAL A 706 26.80 19.46 19.35
C VAL A 706 25.86 18.27 19.50
N LEU A 707 24.89 18.34 20.43
CA LEU A 707 23.90 17.26 20.61
C LEU A 707 23.01 17.06 19.39
N LEU A 708 22.62 18.13 18.70
CA LEU A 708 21.82 18.05 17.47
C LEU A 708 22.57 17.29 16.38
N CYS A 709 23.86 17.60 16.18
CA CYS A 709 24.72 16.90 15.22
C CYS A 709 24.93 15.43 15.61
N LEU A 710 25.13 15.16 16.90
CA LEU A 710 25.26 13.80 17.43
C LEU A 710 23.99 12.97 17.17
N VAL A 711 22.82 13.47 17.58
CA VAL A 711 21.54 12.76 17.39
C VAL A 711 21.24 12.59 15.89
N TYR A 712 21.56 13.57 15.05
CA TYR A 712 21.41 13.45 13.60
C TYR A 712 22.29 12.32 13.01
N CYS A 713 23.54 12.20 13.46
CA CYS A 713 24.43 11.09 13.05
C CYS A 713 23.90 9.73 13.51
N VAL A 714 23.57 9.63 14.80
CA VAL A 714 23.12 8.42 15.49
C VAL A 714 21.81 7.87 14.90
N THR A 715 20.86 8.76 14.57
CA THR A 715 19.59 8.38 13.92
C THR A 715 19.82 7.80 12.51
N GLY A 716 20.77 8.33 11.75
CA GLY A 716 21.14 7.79 10.44
C GLY A 716 21.75 6.38 10.53
N LEU A 717 22.62 6.13 11.52
CA LEU A 717 23.15 4.79 11.80
C LEU A 717 22.06 3.81 12.23
N ALA A 718 21.11 4.26 13.05
CA ALA A 718 19.97 3.44 13.46
C ALA A 718 19.11 3.01 12.25
N TYR A 719 18.99 3.81 11.19
CA TYR A 719 18.28 3.41 9.97
C TYR A 719 18.97 2.27 9.23
N ILE A 720 20.30 2.27 9.18
CA ILE A 720 21.07 1.18 8.58
C ILE A 720 20.75 -0.13 9.31
N PHE A 721 20.82 -0.13 10.64
CA PHE A 721 20.51 -1.31 11.45
C PHE A 721 19.05 -1.73 11.30
N ALA A 722 18.11 -0.78 11.32
CA ALA A 722 16.69 -1.06 11.18
C ALA A 722 16.34 -1.73 9.85
N ILE A 723 17.03 -1.37 8.77
CA ILE A 723 16.75 -1.90 7.43
C ILE A 723 17.47 -3.23 7.21
N TYR A 724 18.75 -3.30 7.54
CA TYR A 724 19.60 -4.47 7.25
C TYR A 724 19.33 -5.68 8.17
N LEU A 725 19.08 -5.45 9.46
CA LEU A 725 18.92 -6.50 10.46
C LEU A 725 17.46 -6.75 10.82
N GLU A 726 17.17 -7.92 11.37
CA GLU A 726 15.89 -8.22 12.02
C GLU A 726 15.69 -7.34 13.28
N PRO A 727 14.43 -7.03 13.68
CA PRO A 727 14.17 -6.10 14.77
C PRO A 727 14.92 -6.41 16.08
N SER A 728 15.00 -7.69 16.46
CA SER A 728 15.66 -8.13 17.70
C SER A 728 17.18 -7.94 17.63
N SER A 729 17.82 -8.35 16.54
CA SER A 729 19.26 -8.16 16.34
C SER A 729 19.63 -6.68 16.18
N ALA A 730 18.78 -5.90 15.52
CA ALA A 730 18.99 -4.47 15.34
C ALA A 730 18.94 -3.70 16.67
N GLN A 731 18.07 -4.10 17.60
CA GLN A 731 18.04 -3.55 18.96
C GLN A 731 19.35 -3.81 19.71
N LEU A 732 19.86 -5.05 19.67
CA LEU A 732 21.14 -5.41 20.29
C LEU A 732 22.30 -4.58 19.72
N CYS A 733 22.40 -4.47 18.39
CA CYS A 733 23.42 -3.65 17.74
C CYS A 733 23.30 -2.16 18.10
N SER A 734 22.07 -1.63 18.22
CA SER A 734 21.85 -0.24 18.61
C SER A 734 22.33 0.10 20.03
N VAL A 735 22.43 -0.92 20.90
CA VAL A 735 22.96 -0.77 22.26
C VAL A 735 24.47 -0.99 22.30
N LEU A 736 24.93 -2.07 21.67
CA LEU A 736 26.34 -2.45 21.69
C LEU A 736 27.23 -1.42 20.98
N VAL A 737 26.81 -0.93 19.81
CA VAL A 737 27.65 -0.08 18.96
C VAL A 737 28.01 1.24 19.64
N PRO A 738 27.06 2.05 20.20
CA PRO A 738 27.43 3.28 20.91
C PRO A 738 28.35 3.06 22.10
N VAL A 739 28.14 1.99 22.89
CA VAL A 739 28.96 1.70 24.08
C VAL A 739 30.38 1.33 23.68
N VAL A 740 30.54 0.37 22.76
CA VAL A 740 31.85 -0.08 22.28
C VAL A 740 32.61 1.05 21.60
N LEU A 741 31.94 1.82 20.74
CA LEU A 741 32.55 2.94 20.04
C LEU A 741 32.98 4.07 20.99
N THR A 742 32.24 4.28 22.09
CA THR A 742 32.64 5.28 23.09
C THR A 742 33.83 4.78 23.92
N LEU A 743 33.86 3.51 24.30
CA LEU A 743 35.02 2.90 24.98
C LEU A 743 36.29 3.01 24.13
N VAL A 744 36.17 2.71 22.83
CA VAL A 744 37.26 2.90 21.86
C VAL A 744 37.62 4.38 21.71
N ALA A 745 36.68 5.31 21.81
CA ALA A 745 36.99 6.74 21.74
C ALA A 745 37.76 7.25 22.96
N THR A 746 37.55 6.66 24.14
CA THR A 746 38.17 7.08 25.41
C THR A 746 39.54 6.47 25.70
N GLN A 747 39.95 5.41 25.00
CA GLN A 747 41.26 4.79 25.21
C GLN A 747 42.39 5.56 24.52
N GLU A 748 43.44 5.91 25.28
CA GLU A 748 44.58 6.70 24.79
C GLU A 748 45.68 5.86 24.11
N GLU A 749 45.87 4.60 24.52
CA GLU A 749 46.87 3.68 23.94
C GLU A 749 46.22 2.73 22.92
N GLN A 750 46.40 3.01 21.62
CA GLN A 750 45.82 2.21 20.55
C GLN A 750 46.84 1.77 19.50
N THR A 751 46.81 0.47 19.19
CA THR A 751 47.57 -0.14 18.10
C THR A 751 46.83 -0.01 16.76
N GLY A 752 47.58 0.34 15.70
CA GLY A 752 47.21 0.35 14.28
C GLY A 752 45.73 0.58 13.93
N LEU A 753 45.00 -0.52 13.73
CA LEU A 753 43.60 -0.52 13.26
C LEU A 753 42.63 0.13 14.26
N VAL A 754 42.85 -0.05 15.56
CA VAL A 754 42.01 0.55 16.60
C VAL A 754 42.19 2.07 16.60
N LYS A 755 43.42 2.56 16.36
CA LYS A 755 43.72 3.99 16.23
C LYS A 755 43.05 4.64 15.02
N TYR A 756 42.93 3.90 13.92
CA TYR A 756 42.21 4.36 12.73
C TYR A 756 40.69 4.37 12.96
N LEU A 757 40.15 3.29 13.53
CA LEU A 757 38.73 3.19 13.91
C LEU A 757 38.33 4.27 14.92
N GLY A 758 39.15 4.52 15.94
CA GLY A 758 38.94 5.56 16.92
C GLY A 758 38.92 6.97 16.32
N ARG A 759 39.73 7.23 15.27
CA ARG A 759 39.74 8.52 14.54
C ARG A 759 38.49 8.74 13.66
N LEU A 760 37.86 7.67 13.20
CA LEU A 760 36.63 7.71 12.38
C LEU A 760 35.34 7.53 13.19
N CYS A 761 35.43 7.66 14.52
CA CYS A 761 34.37 7.33 15.44
C CYS A 761 33.51 8.57 15.80
N PHE A 762 32.19 8.48 15.63
CA PHE A 762 31.29 9.61 15.96
C PHE A 762 31.32 10.05 17.44
N PRO A 763 31.50 9.16 18.46
CA PRO A 763 31.65 9.58 19.85
C PRO A 763 32.90 10.44 20.06
N LYS A 764 34.00 10.19 19.31
CA LYS A 764 35.23 10.97 19.45
C LYS A 764 35.03 12.41 18.99
N TRP A 765 34.43 12.62 17.82
CA TRP A 765 34.14 13.96 17.31
C TRP A 765 33.14 14.71 18.20
N ALA A 766 32.14 14.01 18.76
CA ALA A 766 31.20 14.59 19.70
C ALA A 766 31.88 15.00 21.03
N MET A 767 32.73 14.14 21.59
CA MET A 767 33.50 14.42 22.80
C MET A 767 34.44 15.61 22.61
N GLU A 768 35.18 15.65 21.50
CA GLU A 768 36.06 16.76 21.15
C GLU A 768 35.26 18.08 21.06
N ALA A 769 34.10 18.07 20.41
CA ALA A 769 33.27 19.26 20.28
C ALA A 769 32.70 19.75 21.63
N PHE A 770 32.27 18.85 22.52
CA PHE A 770 31.82 19.21 23.88
C PHE A 770 32.95 19.80 24.74
N ILE A 771 34.13 19.20 24.69
CA ILE A 771 35.28 19.65 25.48
C ILE A 771 35.77 21.00 24.98
N ILE A 772 35.86 21.21 23.66
CA ILE A 772 36.26 22.49 23.07
C ILE A 772 35.26 23.60 23.41
N ALA A 773 33.94 23.32 23.33
CA ALA A 773 32.89 24.28 23.67
C ALA A 773 32.98 24.76 25.13
N ASN A 774 33.35 23.88 26.07
CA ASN A 774 33.62 24.28 27.45
C ASN A 774 34.95 25.03 27.59
N ALA A 775 36.00 24.52 26.94
CA ALA A 775 37.35 25.06 27.05
C ALA A 775 37.45 26.51 26.55
N GLU A 776 36.69 26.90 25.53
CA GLU A 776 36.74 28.25 24.94
C GLU A 776 36.49 29.36 25.95
N ARG A 777 35.60 29.12 26.92
CA ARG A 777 35.20 30.09 27.95
C ARG A 777 36.17 30.19 29.14
N TYR A 778 37.18 29.32 29.24
CA TYR A 778 38.25 29.47 30.21
C TYR A 778 39.27 30.48 29.70
N SER A 779 39.30 31.65 30.35
CA SER A 779 40.24 32.75 30.10
C SER A 779 41.02 33.10 31.37
N GLY A 780 42.14 33.81 31.24
CA GLY A 780 42.97 34.25 32.37
C GLY A 780 43.84 33.13 32.97
N VAL A 781 43.84 32.99 34.30
CA VAL A 781 44.71 32.07 35.06
C VAL A 781 44.53 30.60 34.64
N TRP A 782 43.34 30.25 34.14
CA TRP A 782 42.99 28.90 33.69
C TRP A 782 43.49 28.55 32.28
N LEU A 783 44.21 29.45 31.60
CA LEU A 783 44.76 29.21 30.26
C LEU A 783 45.80 28.08 30.27
N LEU A 784 46.64 28.00 31.31
CA LEU A 784 47.63 26.92 31.43
C LEU A 784 46.97 25.56 31.60
N THR A 785 45.96 25.47 32.48
CA THR A 785 45.17 24.25 32.73
C THR A 785 44.43 23.82 31.45
N ARG A 786 43.89 24.79 30.71
CA ARG A 786 43.28 24.59 29.39
C ARG A 786 44.25 24.00 28.38
N CYS A 787 45.42 24.60 28.21
CA CYS A 787 46.43 24.11 27.27
C CYS A 787 46.98 22.74 27.69
N ALA A 788 47.14 22.49 29.00
CA ALA A 788 47.60 21.20 29.52
C ALA A 788 46.59 20.06 29.25
N SER A 789 45.33 20.27 29.57
CA SER A 789 44.27 19.25 29.38
C SER A 789 43.92 19.03 27.89
N LEU A 790 43.90 20.09 27.06
CA LEU A 790 43.73 19.94 25.61
C LEU A 790 44.92 19.22 24.96
N ARG A 791 46.14 19.41 25.47
CA ARG A 791 47.34 18.71 25.00
C ARG A 791 47.36 17.25 25.41
N GLN A 792 46.89 16.90 26.61
CA GLN A 792 46.72 15.51 27.05
C GLN A 792 45.71 14.77 26.18
N SER A 793 44.58 15.40 25.89
CA SER A 793 43.52 14.83 25.05
C SER A 793 43.77 14.94 23.53
N ASN A 794 44.84 15.63 23.12
CA ASN A 794 45.21 15.89 21.73
C ASN A 794 44.10 16.59 20.91
N TYR A 795 43.37 17.52 21.53
CA TYR A 795 42.31 18.32 20.89
C TYR A 795 42.80 19.73 20.60
N ALA A 796 42.45 20.27 19.41
CA ALA A 796 42.77 21.64 19.04
C ALA A 796 41.50 22.48 18.87
N LEU A 797 41.55 23.74 19.32
CA LEU A 797 40.41 24.66 19.30
C LEU A 797 39.88 24.93 17.89
N SER A 798 40.75 24.88 16.88
CA SER A 798 40.37 25.03 15.47
C SER A 798 39.53 23.88 14.92
N HIS A 799 39.45 22.75 15.62
CA HIS A 799 38.74 21.56 15.15
C HIS A 799 37.24 21.54 15.49
N TRP A 800 36.71 22.52 16.24
CA TRP A 800 35.29 22.52 16.61
C TRP A 800 34.34 22.45 15.40
N SER A 801 34.56 23.30 14.39
CA SER A 801 33.74 23.31 13.16
C SER A 801 33.95 22.05 12.31
N LEU A 802 35.17 21.49 12.33
CA LEU A 802 35.52 20.27 11.61
C LEU A 802 34.79 19.06 12.22
N SER A 803 34.78 18.93 13.54
CA SER A 803 34.12 17.83 14.26
C SER A 803 32.60 17.85 14.06
N LEU A 804 31.99 19.04 14.07
CA LEU A 804 30.56 19.20 13.72
C LEU A 804 30.27 18.82 12.26
N SER A 805 31.13 19.25 11.33
CA SER A 805 30.99 18.93 9.90
C SER A 805 31.11 17.43 9.64
N LEU A 806 32.03 16.74 10.31
CA LEU A 806 32.19 15.28 10.21
C LEU A 806 31.00 14.50 10.77
N LEU A 807 30.38 14.97 11.86
CA LEU A 807 29.16 14.39 12.42
C LEU A 807 27.98 14.50 11.44
N ILE A 808 27.76 15.69 10.87
CA ILE A 808 26.71 15.93 9.88
C ILE A 808 26.95 15.08 8.64
N LEU A 809 28.19 15.07 8.12
CA LEU A 809 28.57 14.30 6.95
C LEU A 809 28.29 12.80 7.15
N THR A 810 28.67 12.25 8.30
CA THR A 810 28.39 10.85 8.65
C THR A 810 26.88 10.59 8.76
N GLY A 811 26.10 11.54 9.28
CA GLY A 811 24.64 11.49 9.29
C GLY A 811 23.99 11.49 7.91
N VAL A 812 24.55 12.22 6.94
CA VAL A 812 24.09 12.23 5.54
C VAL A 812 24.49 10.94 4.82
N ILE A 813 25.75 10.53 4.95
CA ILE A 813 26.26 9.28 4.33
C ILE A 813 25.46 8.09 4.85
N SER A 814 25.22 8.00 6.16
CA SER A 814 24.47 6.88 6.74
C SER A 814 23.03 6.81 6.24
N ARG A 815 22.36 7.95 5.99
CA ARG A 815 21.02 7.99 5.37
C ARG A 815 21.04 7.57 3.91
N PHE A 816 22.05 7.99 3.14
CA PHE A 816 22.21 7.56 1.75
C PHE A 816 22.45 6.05 1.67
N VAL A 817 23.32 5.52 2.54
CA VAL A 817 23.55 4.08 2.68
C VAL A 817 22.26 3.38 3.09
N ALA A 818 21.53 3.88 4.08
CA ALA A 818 20.25 3.30 4.50
C ALA A 818 19.23 3.25 3.36
N TYR A 819 19.12 4.30 2.55
CA TYR A 819 18.25 4.32 1.38
C TYR A 819 18.70 3.32 0.31
N PHE A 820 20.00 3.24 0.03
CA PHE A 820 20.55 2.25 -0.89
C PHE A 820 20.24 0.82 -0.41
N LEU A 821 20.47 0.55 0.88
CA LEU A 821 20.13 -0.74 1.50
C LEU A 821 18.63 -1.04 1.43
N LEU A 822 17.75 -0.04 1.53
CA LEU A 822 16.30 -0.22 1.40
C LEU A 822 15.88 -0.65 -0.01
N ILE A 823 16.64 -0.28 -1.03
CA ILE A 823 16.40 -0.68 -2.42
C ILE A 823 17.01 -2.06 -2.68
N THR A 824 18.22 -2.32 -2.19
CA THR A 824 18.96 -3.56 -2.50
C THR A 824 18.57 -4.74 -1.61
N PHE A 825 18.41 -4.52 -0.30
CA PHE A 825 18.12 -5.56 0.69
C PHE A 825 16.63 -5.59 1.02
N GLN A 826 15.87 -6.15 0.09
CA GLN A 826 14.48 -6.56 0.31
C GLN A 826 14.43 -7.97 0.89
N LYS A 827 15.02 -8.17 2.09
CA LYS A 827 14.83 -9.43 2.83
C LYS A 827 13.36 -9.52 3.27
N LYS A 828 12.70 -10.62 2.91
CA LYS A 828 11.40 -11.00 3.47
C LYS A 828 11.55 -11.39 4.92
#